data_AF-A0A7S4Q5X9-F1
#
_entry.id   AF-A0A7S4Q5X9-F1
#
_cell.length_a   1.000
_cell.length_b   1.000
_cell.length_c   1.000
_cell.angle_alpha   90.00
_cell.angle_beta   90.00
_cell.angle_gamma   90.00
#
_symmetry.space_group_name_H-M   'P 1'
#
loop_
_entity.id
_entity.type
_entity.pdbx_description
1 polymer ?
#
loop_
_entity_poly.entity_id
_entity_poly.type
_entity_poly.pdbx_seq_one_letter_code
_entity_poly.pdbx_strand_id
1 'polypeptide(L)'
;MGSGPSLFVCCQGPRVVLEKTADPSTDDIPVPELSASVGTLVYIERRMDDKVVAAWEDTSAAGSTDAGSKRSWSSSVGANAKAMSVLKTAGVGILTISPDKLDKGKLAEFRELLDRKGIDTGSWGVDGAKSVEHLFWEAYEQRGCLLTGLGDQGKLKRITRLVKIKILSDIFGVEHALFSRMQFMHDGQCAERQQLPLKKLVWIKSDDCQHAADNNPEVFYQEKCSFTEDLRVGYRKALQERLGLSMHWQEQHLHEDVNAFRYHTEDNVQSLGYPGLNTLYCIHEITLRVVDPENSQNIGLPQGQEFATTEGDFNFNIQHDEDGLPIGSQLNIWMWARDKQSALLKVPSNPIPRQTPRLTDSADAHTKIVVKSKEARPEAKPEAKVEPKAAEALPAAKDINEAQRTIKRVPLPLMTAQALHNMKARMSQRVERPPSTALWNALEGKKTQWNTVRRMAHSMLDPKYTVDKFNKDLSAFPELDLYLLEKKEVRSTSTADVVGINSGRTIGDEYQRTIGAFFAIYWMVRLGIDGKDGFCFGVDDNWKPIKASAADEKRLFQAEKRQTFFKQGRWDDFVRLLLDANLLQRGRWGVLKVNEKRMTALLALTAIHDIMKLDMLLPEVQAHHAPYHGYVAGDRIGDHDHALAYIMDHFPELLPSFKDLDEEDRRALQFTQCNLCFNHGWFVQAEAPPGAIFTQFRRCLINDHKSKLSSQDVALYFVHWLTDLAGAEPTPLGGSEKFVIKFPLPVLNSFLRSFEIVEQLASSTETEVMETYLKIRWVEHTPSPGPMPTGPSAVARMRLLCMAQMNATRVLQGFEELCDTDKEVLSVEMSRSGCVGQTYSKDIIPLEVHDKPDGPAFLIYYGPAFLQSLGSDSPVQRLAVLAEVYRAARAVWPPCVAKVASSVIVRIDTIKNLSLSAMLEVASKGDVWILVKHNENEAFIERSSKRKLNKFITNGQIIQILDFSSLSVPKR
;
A
#
# COMPACT_ATOMS: atom_id res chain seq x y z
N MET A 1 62.89 5.54 -3.96
CA MET A 1 63.61 5.25 -2.70
C MET A 1 62.56 5.12 -1.61
N GLY A 2 62.36 4.06 -0.83
CA GLY A 2 62.86 2.68 -0.75
C GLY A 2 61.68 1.78 -0.34
N SER A 3 61.60 0.54 -0.84
CA SER A 3 62.07 -0.73 -0.22
C SER A 3 61.06 -1.34 0.79
N GLY A 4 60.61 -2.56 0.49
CA GLY A 4 59.58 -3.35 1.20
C GLY A 4 59.98 -3.93 2.56
N PRO A 5 59.32 -5.02 3.04
CA PRO A 5 59.54 -6.33 2.41
C PRO A 5 58.30 -7.25 2.29
N SER A 6 58.56 -8.33 1.54
CA SER A 6 57.75 -9.49 1.17
C SER A 6 57.66 -10.56 2.27
N LEU A 7 56.59 -11.38 2.22
CA LEU A 7 56.57 -12.73 2.80
C LEU A 7 55.69 -13.67 1.94
N PHE A 8 56.32 -14.75 1.48
CA PHE A 8 55.75 -15.91 0.76
C PHE A 8 55.39 -17.00 1.78
N VAL A 9 54.26 -17.71 1.61
CA VAL A 9 54.15 -19.17 1.86
C VAL A 9 53.15 -19.80 0.88
N CYS A 10 53.56 -20.92 0.32
CA CYS A 10 52.91 -21.78 -0.66
C CYS A 10 52.21 -22.96 0.05
N CYS A 11 51.07 -23.46 -0.46
CA CYS A 11 50.66 -24.87 -0.31
C CYS A 11 49.67 -25.27 -1.42
N GLN A 12 50.02 -26.34 -2.13
CA GLN A 12 49.29 -26.96 -3.25
C GLN A 12 48.38 -28.11 -2.78
N GLY A 13 47.21 -28.22 -3.43
CA GLY A 13 46.54 -29.45 -3.90
C GLY A 13 45.77 -30.36 -2.90
N PRO A 14 44.99 -31.35 -3.38
CA PRO A 14 44.66 -31.69 -4.78
C PRO A 14 43.16 -31.95 -5.10
N ARG A 15 42.89 -31.97 -6.41
CA ARG A 15 41.68 -32.45 -7.09
C ARG A 15 41.45 -33.95 -6.85
N VAL A 16 40.18 -34.35 -6.74
CA VAL A 16 39.74 -35.74 -6.97
C VAL A 16 38.72 -35.76 -8.10
N VAL A 17 39.02 -36.58 -9.09
CA VAL A 17 38.20 -37.00 -10.23
C VAL A 17 37.57 -38.33 -9.85
N LEU A 18 36.26 -38.52 -10.08
CA LEU A 18 35.66 -39.84 -10.18
C LEU A 18 34.69 -39.86 -11.38
N GLU A 19 34.84 -40.90 -12.17
CA GLU A 19 34.17 -41.19 -13.44
C GLU A 19 33.53 -42.59 -13.34
N LYS A 20 32.42 -42.78 -14.09
CA LYS A 20 31.70 -44.04 -14.45
C LYS A 20 30.75 -44.62 -13.38
N THR A 21 29.59 -45.21 -13.70
CA THR A 21 29.12 -46.01 -14.85
C THR A 21 27.59 -45.88 -15.06
N ALA A 22 27.13 -46.16 -16.30
CA ALA A 22 25.72 -46.32 -16.71
C ALA A 22 25.21 -47.76 -16.52
N ASP A 23 23.90 -47.95 -16.28
CA ASP A 23 22.96 -48.82 -17.05
C ASP A 23 21.49 -48.65 -16.53
N PRO A 24 20.43 -49.20 -17.20
CA PRO A 24 19.25 -48.41 -17.54
C PRO A 24 17.91 -49.00 -17.02
N SER A 25 16.81 -48.37 -17.46
CA SER A 25 15.41 -48.82 -17.42
C SER A 25 14.60 -48.47 -16.16
N THR A 26 13.66 -47.54 -16.33
CA THR A 26 12.21 -47.78 -16.32
C THR A 26 11.51 -46.56 -16.93
N ASP A 27 10.68 -46.80 -17.93
CA ASP A 27 9.80 -45.82 -18.56
C ASP A 27 8.72 -45.38 -17.56
N ASP A 28 8.85 -44.18 -16.99
CA ASP A 28 7.73 -43.45 -16.39
C ASP A 28 7.50 -42.19 -17.21
N ILE A 29 6.35 -42.17 -17.90
CA ILE A 29 5.86 -41.02 -18.65
C ILE A 29 5.56 -39.90 -17.64
N PRO A 30 6.24 -38.74 -17.69
CA PRO A 30 5.93 -37.65 -16.78
C PRO A 30 4.55 -37.08 -17.13
N VAL A 31 3.60 -37.26 -16.21
CA VAL A 31 2.34 -36.53 -16.22
C VAL A 31 2.68 -35.03 -16.10
N PRO A 32 2.16 -34.14 -16.96
CA PRO A 32 2.48 -32.72 -16.88
C PRO A 32 1.97 -32.17 -15.55
N GLU A 33 2.87 -31.79 -14.65
CA GLU A 33 2.49 -31.06 -13.44
C GLU A 33 1.90 -29.70 -13.84
N LEU A 34 0.63 -29.49 -13.47
CA LEU A 34 0.00 -28.16 -13.46
C LEU A 34 0.69 -27.32 -12.38
N SER A 35 1.73 -26.58 -12.75
CA SER A 35 2.37 -25.61 -11.85
C SER A 35 1.40 -24.47 -11.56
N ALA A 36 1.10 -24.20 -10.28
CA ALA A 36 0.35 -23.03 -9.86
C ALA A 36 1.07 -21.75 -10.36
N SER A 37 0.35 -20.83 -11.00
CA SER A 37 0.92 -19.55 -11.40
C SER A 37 1.00 -18.61 -10.20
N VAL A 38 2.16 -17.96 -10.04
CA VAL A 38 2.39 -16.98 -8.98
C VAL A 38 2.24 -15.57 -9.58
N GLY A 39 1.27 -14.81 -9.08
CA GLY A 39 1.12 -13.38 -9.34
C GLY A 39 1.61 -12.54 -8.16
N THR A 40 1.58 -11.21 -8.29
CA THR A 40 1.90 -10.28 -7.19
C THR A 40 0.69 -9.38 -6.94
N LEU A 41 0.19 -9.36 -5.71
CA LEU A 41 -0.81 -8.41 -5.24
C LEU A 41 -0.12 -7.27 -4.54
N VAL A 42 -0.42 -6.06 -4.97
CA VAL A 42 -0.08 -4.84 -4.23
C VAL A 42 -1.35 -4.28 -3.64
N TYR A 43 -1.47 -4.33 -2.31
CA TYR A 43 -2.64 -3.80 -1.62
C TYR A 43 -2.25 -2.69 -0.66
N ILE A 44 -3.18 -1.75 -0.50
CA ILE A 44 -3.10 -0.61 0.40
C ILE A 44 -3.93 -0.96 1.62
N GLU A 45 -3.26 -1.24 2.74
CA GLU A 45 -3.91 -1.56 4.00
C GLU A 45 -4.65 -0.32 4.55
N ARG A 46 -5.97 -0.27 4.41
CA ARG A 46 -6.86 0.64 5.14
C ARG A 46 -7.65 -0.20 6.15
N ARG A 47 -7.47 0.04 7.44
CA ARG A 47 -8.34 -0.56 8.46
C ARG A 47 -9.74 0.05 8.35
N MET A 48 -10.75 -0.79 8.18
CA MET A 48 -12.15 -0.45 8.42
C MET A 48 -12.45 -0.70 9.91
N ASP A 49 -12.99 0.30 10.60
CA ASP A 49 -13.45 0.16 11.98
C ASP A 49 -14.91 -0.37 12.00
N ASP A 50 -15.15 -1.49 12.70
CA ASP A 50 -16.41 -2.25 12.77
C ASP A 50 -17.59 -1.57 13.52
N LYS A 51 -17.74 -0.24 13.50
CA LYS A 51 -18.73 0.44 14.37
C LYS A 51 -19.63 1.52 13.76
N VAL A 52 -19.81 1.58 12.44
CA VAL A 52 -20.63 2.66 11.82
C VAL A 52 -22.04 2.22 11.37
N VAL A 53 -22.49 0.98 11.58
CA VAL A 53 -23.81 0.53 11.06
C VAL A 53 -24.99 0.74 12.03
N ALA A 54 -24.79 1.17 13.28
CA ALA A 54 -25.88 1.30 14.24
C ALA A 54 -26.03 2.72 14.83
N ALA A 55 -26.42 3.68 14.00
CA ALA A 55 -27.15 4.88 14.43
C ALA A 55 -27.44 5.77 13.21
N TRP A 56 -28.54 5.56 12.50
CA TRP A 56 -29.21 6.56 11.66
C TRP A 56 -30.69 6.21 11.52
N GLU A 57 -31.45 6.35 12.61
CA GLU A 57 -32.89 6.66 12.55
C GLU A 57 -33.19 7.68 13.67
N ASP A 58 -34.15 8.56 13.40
CA ASP A 58 -34.66 9.68 14.20
C ASP A 58 -33.85 10.99 14.28
N THR A 59 -34.15 11.92 13.36
CA THR A 59 -34.79 13.20 13.71
C THR A 59 -35.14 14.03 12.46
N SER A 60 -36.43 14.19 12.21
CA SER A 60 -36.99 15.25 11.35
C SER A 60 -37.94 16.12 12.18
N ALA A 61 -37.63 17.43 12.26
CA ALA A 61 -38.57 18.57 12.22
C ALA A 61 -38.05 19.78 13.02
N ALA A 62 -37.52 20.78 12.32
CA ALA A 62 -37.80 22.22 12.51
C ALA A 62 -36.82 23.03 11.63
N GLY A 63 -37.37 23.86 10.74
CA GLY A 63 -36.62 24.53 9.68
C GLY A 63 -35.76 25.70 10.17
N SER A 64 -34.64 25.92 9.45
CA SER A 64 -34.09 27.23 9.17
C SER A 64 -33.04 27.09 8.05
N THR A 65 -33.05 28.06 7.14
CA THR A 65 -32.24 28.14 5.93
C THR A 65 -30.76 28.42 6.26
N ASP A 66 -29.86 27.50 5.91
CA ASP A 66 -28.51 27.83 5.43
C ASP A 66 -27.82 26.62 4.77
N ALA A 67 -27.30 26.83 3.57
CA ALA A 67 -26.75 25.80 2.69
C ALA A 67 -25.34 25.36 3.12
N GLY A 68 -25.27 24.37 4.01
CA GLY A 68 -24.03 23.70 4.44
C GLY A 68 -23.81 22.37 3.72
N SER A 69 -22.87 22.33 2.76
CA SER A 69 -22.42 21.10 2.09
C SER A 69 -21.60 20.23 3.05
N LYS A 70 -22.17 19.11 3.52
CA LYS A 70 -21.43 18.06 4.22
C LYS A 70 -20.61 17.26 3.21
N ARG A 71 -19.27 17.37 3.24
CA ARG A 71 -18.34 16.52 2.48
C ARG A 71 -17.31 15.91 3.44
N SER A 72 -17.34 14.59 3.55
CA SER A 72 -16.29 13.76 4.17
C SER A 72 -15.11 13.68 3.19
N TRP A 73 -13.91 14.04 3.66
CA TRP A 73 -12.68 14.07 2.86
C TRP A 73 -11.78 12.91 3.29
N SER A 74 -11.45 12.02 2.35
CA SER A 74 -10.35 11.07 2.50
C SER A 74 -9.19 11.51 1.61
N SER A 75 -8.14 12.04 2.23
CA SER A 75 -6.85 12.30 1.58
C SER A 75 -6.06 11.01 1.54
N SER A 76 -5.63 10.61 0.34
CA SER A 76 -4.76 9.44 0.13
C SER A 76 -3.37 9.90 -0.24
N VAL A 77 -2.44 9.88 0.72
CA VAL A 77 -1.00 9.96 0.48
C VAL A 77 -0.29 9.01 1.45
N GLY A 78 0.49 8.08 0.90
CA GLY A 78 1.42 7.20 1.61
C GLY A 78 0.77 6.02 2.34
N ALA A 79 -0.02 5.21 1.65
CA ALA A 79 -0.23 3.84 2.11
C ALA A 79 1.01 3.01 1.73
N ASN A 80 1.58 2.29 2.71
CA ASN A 80 2.62 1.30 2.43
C ASN A 80 2.00 0.21 1.57
N ALA A 81 2.22 0.32 0.27
CA ALA A 81 1.88 -0.69 -0.70
C ALA A 81 2.73 -1.92 -0.37
N LYS A 82 2.11 -2.95 0.22
CA LYS A 82 2.79 -4.23 0.47
C LYS A 82 2.61 -5.08 -0.79
N ALA A 83 3.73 -5.45 -1.41
CA ALA A 83 3.74 -6.48 -2.43
C ALA A 83 3.69 -7.86 -1.76
N MET A 84 2.79 -8.72 -2.24
CA MET A 84 2.52 -10.05 -1.70
C MET A 84 2.42 -11.05 -2.84
N SER A 85 3.01 -12.24 -2.71
CA SER A 85 2.83 -13.31 -3.68
C SER A 85 1.38 -13.81 -3.65
N VAL A 86 0.74 -13.90 -4.80
CA VAL A 86 -0.59 -14.47 -5.00
C VAL A 86 -0.44 -15.81 -5.68
N LEU A 87 -0.81 -16.88 -5.02
CA LEU A 87 -0.92 -18.19 -5.64
C LEU A 87 -2.28 -18.32 -6.34
N LYS A 88 -2.28 -18.48 -7.66
CA LYS A 88 -3.48 -18.89 -8.37
C LYS A 88 -3.70 -20.37 -8.10
N THR A 89 -4.78 -20.68 -7.40
CA THR A 89 -5.14 -22.07 -7.13
C THR A 89 -5.72 -22.68 -8.41
N ALA A 90 -5.47 -23.98 -8.64
CA ALA A 90 -6.08 -24.69 -9.75
C ALA A 90 -7.59 -24.79 -9.47
N GLY A 91 -8.35 -23.81 -9.94
CA GLY A 91 -9.80 -23.81 -9.84
C GLY A 91 -10.33 -25.05 -10.55
N VAL A 92 -10.66 -26.09 -9.78
CA VAL A 92 -11.43 -27.21 -10.30
C VAL A 92 -12.75 -26.59 -10.76
N GLY A 93 -13.05 -26.66 -12.07
CA GLY A 93 -14.11 -25.88 -12.75
C GLY A 93 -15.55 -26.04 -12.23
N ILE A 94 -15.73 -26.70 -11.10
CA ILE A 94 -16.98 -26.91 -10.37
C ILE A 94 -17.19 -25.81 -9.30
N LEU A 95 -16.17 -25.02 -8.96
CA LEU A 95 -16.19 -24.12 -7.80
C LEU A 95 -16.73 -22.71 -8.06
N THR A 96 -17.12 -22.37 -9.28
CA THR A 96 -17.68 -21.05 -9.57
C THR A 96 -18.81 -21.11 -10.57
N ILE A 97 -19.93 -20.47 -10.25
CA ILE A 97 -21.06 -20.29 -11.18
C ILE A 97 -21.48 -18.82 -11.19
N SER A 98 -21.73 -18.27 -12.38
CA SER A 98 -22.38 -16.96 -12.45
C SER A 98 -23.82 -17.11 -11.92
N PRO A 99 -24.34 -16.15 -11.12
CA PRO A 99 -25.71 -16.19 -10.62
C PRO A 99 -26.74 -16.45 -11.73
N ASP A 100 -26.51 -15.89 -12.92
CA ASP A 100 -27.41 -16.03 -14.07
C ASP A 100 -27.43 -17.42 -14.69
N LYS A 101 -26.43 -18.24 -14.39
CA LYS A 101 -26.35 -19.64 -14.83
C LYS A 101 -27.05 -20.61 -13.89
N LEU A 102 -27.56 -20.14 -12.74
CA LEU A 102 -28.39 -20.96 -11.88
C LEU A 102 -29.71 -21.30 -12.57
N ASP A 103 -30.20 -22.52 -12.34
CA ASP A 103 -31.51 -22.96 -12.80
C ASP A 103 -32.60 -22.13 -12.12
N LYS A 104 -33.12 -21.12 -12.83
CA LYS A 104 -34.11 -20.16 -12.31
C LYS A 104 -35.39 -20.84 -11.82
N GLY A 105 -35.78 -21.96 -12.44
CA GLY A 105 -36.96 -22.73 -12.03
C GLY A 105 -36.74 -23.38 -10.67
N LYS A 106 -35.65 -24.14 -10.53
CA LYS A 106 -35.30 -24.79 -9.25
C LYS A 106 -35.01 -23.79 -8.14
N LEU A 107 -34.42 -22.65 -8.47
CA LEU A 107 -34.18 -21.57 -7.51
C LEU A 107 -35.49 -20.97 -7.01
N ALA A 108 -36.51 -20.81 -7.86
CA ALA A 108 -37.83 -20.35 -7.46
C ALA A 108 -38.54 -21.37 -6.56
N GLU A 109 -38.51 -22.66 -6.93
CA GLU A 109 -39.04 -23.75 -6.08
C GLU A 109 -38.33 -23.79 -4.72
N PHE A 110 -37.02 -23.55 -4.71
CA PHE A 110 -36.24 -23.49 -3.48
C PHE A 110 -36.62 -22.31 -2.58
N ARG A 111 -36.88 -21.13 -3.16
CA ARG A 111 -37.41 -19.97 -2.42
C ARG A 111 -38.77 -20.30 -1.79
N GLU A 112 -39.66 -20.93 -2.54
CA GLU A 112 -40.97 -21.36 -2.04
C GLU A 112 -40.85 -22.40 -0.92
N LEU A 113 -39.88 -23.32 -1.02
CA LEU A 113 -39.59 -24.28 0.05
C LEU A 113 -39.16 -23.58 1.35
N LEU A 114 -38.25 -22.59 1.27
CA LEU A 114 -37.80 -21.83 2.44
C LEU A 114 -38.97 -21.07 3.10
N ASP A 115 -39.79 -20.40 2.28
CA ASP A 115 -40.97 -19.66 2.74
C ASP A 115 -42.01 -20.59 3.40
N ARG A 116 -42.34 -21.71 2.76
CA ARG A 116 -43.27 -22.73 3.30
C ARG A 116 -42.78 -23.33 4.61
N LYS A 117 -41.46 -23.37 4.83
CA LYS A 117 -40.84 -23.82 6.08
C LYS A 117 -40.67 -22.72 7.12
N GLY A 118 -41.17 -21.51 6.85
CA GLY A 118 -41.18 -20.37 7.76
C GLY A 118 -39.80 -19.73 7.94
N ILE A 119 -38.93 -19.80 6.93
CA ILE A 119 -37.63 -19.13 6.94
C ILE A 119 -37.75 -17.78 6.25
N ASP A 120 -37.57 -16.71 7.02
CA ASP A 120 -37.50 -15.35 6.50
C ASP A 120 -36.13 -15.12 5.81
N THR A 121 -36.18 -14.89 4.49
CA THR A 121 -34.99 -14.62 3.66
C THR A 121 -34.81 -13.13 3.36
N GLY A 122 -35.65 -12.23 3.92
CA GLY A 122 -35.58 -10.79 3.63
C GLY A 122 -34.28 -10.11 4.06
N SER A 123 -33.57 -10.69 5.02
CA SER A 123 -32.24 -10.22 5.47
C SER A 123 -31.07 -10.85 4.72
N TRP A 124 -31.30 -11.79 3.82
CA TRP A 124 -30.26 -12.54 3.12
C TRP A 124 -29.70 -11.72 1.94
N GLY A 125 -28.38 -11.60 1.83
CA GLY A 125 -27.71 -10.77 0.83
C GLY A 125 -27.45 -9.32 1.27
N VAL A 126 -27.75 -8.98 2.52
CA VAL A 126 -27.56 -7.65 3.13
C VAL A 126 -26.62 -7.79 4.34
N ASP A 127 -25.79 -6.77 4.62
CA ASP A 127 -24.92 -6.67 5.80
C ASP A 127 -24.04 -7.90 6.09
N GLY A 128 -23.51 -8.52 5.04
CA GLY A 128 -22.63 -9.70 5.14
C GLY A 128 -23.36 -11.04 5.28
N ALA A 129 -24.70 -11.05 5.31
CA ALA A 129 -25.48 -12.28 5.17
C ALA A 129 -25.43 -12.77 3.71
N LYS A 130 -25.44 -14.09 3.52
CA LYS A 130 -25.41 -14.70 2.18
C LYS A 130 -26.80 -14.73 1.56
N SER A 131 -26.88 -14.62 0.24
CA SER A 131 -28.16 -14.64 -0.47
C SER A 131 -28.78 -16.04 -0.59
N VAL A 132 -30.01 -16.12 -1.09
CA VAL A 132 -30.69 -17.41 -1.34
C VAL A 132 -29.96 -18.21 -2.43
N GLU A 133 -29.46 -17.53 -3.47
CA GLU A 133 -28.64 -18.12 -4.55
C GLU A 133 -27.40 -18.81 -3.99
N HIS A 134 -26.77 -18.22 -2.97
CA HIS A 134 -25.63 -18.81 -2.30
C HIS A 134 -25.97 -20.10 -1.58
N LEU A 135 -27.10 -20.14 -0.84
CA LEU A 135 -27.52 -21.38 -0.18
C LEU A 135 -27.91 -22.45 -1.20
N PHE A 136 -28.60 -22.07 -2.26
CA PHE A 136 -28.98 -22.97 -3.34
C PHE A 136 -27.75 -23.59 -4.00
N TRP A 137 -26.79 -22.75 -4.40
CA TRP A 137 -25.52 -23.20 -4.96
C TRP A 137 -24.75 -24.10 -3.99
N GLU A 138 -24.71 -23.74 -2.70
CA GLU A 138 -24.05 -24.54 -1.68
C GLU A 138 -24.69 -25.93 -1.52
N ALA A 139 -26.02 -26.02 -1.47
CA ALA A 139 -26.72 -27.27 -1.22
C ALA A 139 -26.79 -28.17 -2.46
N TYR A 140 -27.06 -27.60 -3.63
CA TYR A 140 -27.40 -28.39 -4.82
C TYR A 140 -26.25 -28.51 -5.84
N GLU A 141 -25.42 -27.48 -5.99
CA GLU A 141 -24.30 -27.46 -6.93
C GLU A 141 -23.01 -27.96 -6.27
N GLN A 142 -22.57 -27.30 -5.18
CA GLN A 142 -21.39 -27.71 -4.43
C GLN A 142 -21.62 -28.96 -3.58
N ARG A 143 -22.86 -29.19 -3.16
CA ARG A 143 -23.22 -30.21 -2.17
C ARG A 143 -22.39 -30.06 -0.88
N GLY A 144 -22.17 -28.83 -0.44
CA GLY A 144 -21.45 -28.53 0.79
C GLY A 144 -22.32 -28.63 2.05
N CYS A 145 -23.64 -28.66 1.90
CA CYS A 145 -24.58 -28.89 2.99
C CYS A 145 -25.77 -29.73 2.56
N LEU A 146 -26.41 -30.39 3.53
CA LEU A 146 -27.70 -31.05 3.39
C LEU A 146 -28.78 -30.20 4.06
N LEU A 147 -29.93 -30.03 3.41
CA LEU A 147 -31.10 -29.38 4.00
C LEU A 147 -32.15 -30.45 4.30
N THR A 148 -32.50 -30.62 5.57
CA THR A 148 -33.42 -31.67 6.00
C THR A 148 -34.34 -31.20 7.12
N GLY A 149 -35.54 -31.76 7.22
CA GLY A 149 -36.56 -31.39 8.21
C GLY A 149 -36.33 -32.01 9.59
N LEU A 150 -35.10 -31.95 10.13
CA LEU A 150 -34.77 -32.59 11.40
C LEU A 150 -35.21 -31.75 12.60
N GLY A 151 -36.25 -32.21 13.33
CA GLY A 151 -36.66 -31.70 14.63
C GLY A 151 -38.16 -31.79 14.91
N ASP A 152 -38.55 -31.58 16.17
CA ASP A 152 -39.90 -31.75 16.74
C ASP A 152 -41.03 -30.89 16.10
N GLN A 153 -40.73 -30.11 15.06
CA GLN A 153 -41.66 -29.17 14.42
C GLN A 153 -41.56 -29.12 12.88
N GLY A 154 -40.80 -30.02 12.24
CA GLY A 154 -40.70 -30.05 10.77
C GLY A 154 -40.03 -28.83 10.12
N LYS A 155 -39.34 -28.01 10.92
CA LYS A 155 -38.52 -26.88 10.46
C LYS A 155 -37.28 -27.37 9.72
N LEU A 156 -36.86 -26.62 8.71
CA LEU A 156 -35.67 -26.97 7.93
C LEU A 156 -34.41 -26.75 8.77
N LYS A 157 -33.51 -27.72 8.72
CA LYS A 157 -32.20 -27.73 9.38
C LYS A 157 -31.12 -27.94 8.34
N ARG A 158 -30.07 -27.13 8.42
CA ARG A 158 -28.89 -27.24 7.56
C ARG A 158 -27.84 -28.09 8.24
N ILE A 159 -27.39 -29.17 7.63
CA ILE A 159 -26.28 -29.99 8.13
C ILE A 159 -25.04 -29.71 7.29
N THR A 160 -23.96 -29.30 7.94
CA THR A 160 -22.68 -29.03 7.30
C THR A 160 -21.58 -29.83 7.98
N ARG A 161 -20.85 -30.63 7.21
CA ARG A 161 -19.64 -31.32 7.70
C ARG A 161 -18.41 -30.54 7.27
N LEU A 162 -17.56 -30.19 8.21
CA LEU A 162 -16.42 -29.30 8.04
C LEU A 162 -15.13 -30.03 8.38
N VAL A 163 -14.07 -29.73 7.64
CA VAL A 163 -12.70 -29.99 8.07
C VAL A 163 -11.97 -28.67 8.27
N LYS A 164 -11.50 -28.43 9.50
CA LYS A 164 -10.60 -27.35 9.90
C LYS A 164 -9.17 -27.89 9.92
N ILE A 165 -8.27 -27.22 9.22
CA ILE A 165 -6.91 -27.70 8.98
C ILE A 165 -5.93 -26.76 9.66
N LYS A 166 -5.31 -27.20 10.76
CA LYS A 166 -4.30 -26.43 11.48
C LYS A 166 -2.93 -26.78 10.94
N ILE A 167 -2.34 -25.92 10.12
CA ILE A 167 -0.97 -26.12 9.62
C ILE A 167 0.00 -25.44 10.57
N LEU A 168 0.95 -26.20 11.10
CA LEU A 168 1.97 -25.76 12.04
C LEU A 168 3.35 -25.76 11.38
N SER A 169 4.15 -24.73 11.65
CA SER A 169 5.55 -24.65 11.25
C SER A 169 6.40 -24.06 12.37
N ASP A 170 7.66 -24.47 12.46
CA ASP A 170 8.64 -23.82 13.31
C ASP A 170 9.25 -22.65 12.54
N ILE A 171 9.06 -21.44 13.07
CA ILE A 171 9.60 -20.20 12.52
C ILE A 171 10.43 -19.54 13.61
N PHE A 172 11.75 -19.54 13.41
CA PHE A 172 12.73 -19.01 14.36
C PHE A 172 12.67 -19.65 15.76
N GLY A 173 12.47 -20.97 15.84
CA GLY A 173 12.41 -21.74 17.09
C GLY A 173 11.07 -21.62 17.82
N VAL A 174 10.03 -21.10 17.15
CA VAL A 174 8.70 -20.89 17.73
C VAL A 174 7.65 -21.48 16.78
N GLU A 175 6.73 -22.25 17.36
CA GLU A 175 5.63 -22.86 16.62
C GLU A 175 4.57 -21.81 16.24
N HIS A 176 4.34 -21.67 14.94
CA HIS A 176 3.34 -20.80 14.35
C HIS A 176 2.28 -21.64 13.64
N ALA A 177 1.05 -21.14 13.61
CA ALA A 177 -0.06 -21.69 12.84
C ALA A 177 -0.41 -20.75 11.68
N LEU A 178 -0.83 -21.33 10.56
CA LEU A 178 -1.29 -20.58 9.40
C LEU A 178 -2.77 -20.16 9.56
N PHE A 179 -3.06 -18.88 9.33
CA PHE A 179 -4.42 -18.32 9.38
C PHE A 179 -4.70 -17.46 8.14
N SER A 180 -5.93 -17.50 7.65
CA SER A 180 -6.45 -16.45 6.77
C SER A 180 -6.73 -15.22 7.65
N ARG A 181 -6.02 -14.12 7.36
CA ARG A 181 -6.13 -12.81 8.01
C ARG A 181 -7.26 -11.98 7.38
N MET A 182 -7.35 -12.02 6.06
CA MET A 182 -8.26 -11.18 5.29
C MET A 182 -8.83 -11.98 4.13
N GLN A 183 -10.13 -11.84 3.89
CA GLN A 183 -10.83 -12.49 2.79
C GLN A 183 -11.64 -11.47 2.01
N PHE A 184 -11.47 -11.45 0.69
CA PHE A 184 -12.28 -10.66 -0.23
C PHE A 184 -13.19 -11.60 -1.00
N MET A 185 -14.48 -11.28 -1.01
CA MET A 185 -15.53 -12.06 -1.64
C MET A 185 -15.84 -11.52 -3.05
N HIS A 186 -16.43 -12.35 -3.89
CA HIS A 186 -16.87 -12.00 -5.25
C HIS A 186 -17.79 -10.76 -5.33
N ASP A 187 -18.56 -10.46 -4.27
CA ASP A 187 -19.46 -9.30 -4.16
C ASP A 187 -18.74 -8.03 -3.66
N GLY A 188 -17.42 -8.07 -3.52
CA GLY A 188 -16.60 -6.95 -3.04
C GLY A 188 -16.55 -6.82 -1.52
N GLN A 189 -17.26 -7.65 -0.76
CA GLN A 189 -17.17 -7.65 0.70
C GLN A 189 -15.77 -8.10 1.14
N CYS A 190 -15.24 -7.42 2.17
CA CYS A 190 -13.98 -7.78 2.82
C CYS A 190 -14.23 -8.15 4.27
N ALA A 191 -13.65 -9.25 4.73
CA ALA A 191 -13.74 -9.70 6.11
C ALA A 191 -12.34 -9.94 6.69
N GLU A 192 -12.00 -9.25 7.78
CA GLU A 192 -10.83 -9.57 8.60
C GLU A 192 -11.19 -10.69 9.57
N ARG A 193 -10.46 -11.81 9.53
CA ARG A 193 -10.72 -13.00 10.35
C ARG A 193 -9.39 -13.63 10.77
N GLN A 194 -9.41 -14.51 11.75
CA GLN A 194 -8.28 -15.40 12.08
C GLN A 194 -8.71 -16.84 11.86
N GLN A 195 -9.01 -17.17 10.62
CA GLN A 195 -9.64 -18.45 10.28
C GLN A 195 -8.60 -19.44 9.78
N LEU A 196 -8.62 -20.66 10.33
CA LEU A 196 -7.84 -21.77 9.78
C LEU A 196 -8.35 -22.14 8.37
N PRO A 197 -7.49 -22.68 7.48
CA PRO A 197 -7.96 -23.31 6.26
C PRO A 197 -9.10 -24.30 6.57
N LEU A 198 -10.22 -24.12 5.89
CA LEU A 198 -11.45 -24.87 6.15
C LEU A 198 -12.15 -25.25 4.85
N LYS A 199 -12.70 -26.46 4.78
CA LYS A 199 -13.51 -26.94 3.66
C LYS A 199 -14.78 -27.64 4.18
N LYS A 200 -15.86 -27.52 3.40
CA LYS A 200 -17.08 -28.32 3.57
C LYS A 200 -16.91 -29.64 2.83
N LEU A 201 -17.11 -30.76 3.52
CA LEU A 201 -17.05 -32.07 2.89
C LEU A 201 -18.25 -32.23 1.94
N VAL A 202 -17.97 -32.67 0.72
CA VAL A 202 -18.99 -32.86 -0.32
C VAL A 202 -19.93 -34.00 0.07
N TRP A 203 -21.24 -33.76 0.03
CA TRP A 203 -22.26 -34.80 0.20
C TRP A 203 -22.38 -35.67 -1.05
N ILE A 204 -22.37 -36.99 -0.86
CA ILE A 204 -22.53 -37.98 -1.92
C ILE A 204 -24.02 -38.01 -2.30
N LYS A 205 -24.35 -37.83 -3.58
CA LYS A 205 -25.74 -37.95 -4.05
C LYS A 205 -26.18 -39.40 -3.93
N SER A 206 -27.01 -39.69 -2.94
CA SER A 206 -27.80 -40.91 -2.87
C SER A 206 -29.20 -40.52 -2.42
N ASP A 207 -30.23 -41.11 -3.03
CA ASP A 207 -31.60 -41.01 -2.53
C ASP A 207 -31.68 -41.51 -1.06
N ASP A 208 -30.72 -42.34 -0.67
CA ASP A 208 -30.51 -42.85 0.69
C ASP A 208 -30.24 -41.75 1.72
N CYS A 209 -29.66 -40.59 1.34
CA CYS A 209 -29.41 -39.48 2.27
C CYS A 209 -30.72 -38.92 2.86
N GLN A 210 -31.75 -38.78 2.02
CA GLN A 210 -33.04 -38.27 2.45
C GLN A 210 -33.77 -39.32 3.32
N HIS A 211 -33.73 -40.58 2.89
CA HIS A 211 -34.32 -41.68 3.64
C HIS A 211 -33.65 -41.88 5.01
N ALA A 212 -32.33 -41.74 5.08
CA ALA A 212 -31.58 -41.80 6.32
C ALA A 212 -31.93 -40.64 7.25
N ALA A 213 -32.19 -39.45 6.71
CA ALA A 213 -32.62 -38.31 7.52
C ALA A 213 -33.98 -38.54 8.18
N ASP A 214 -34.91 -39.14 7.45
CA ASP A 214 -36.26 -39.39 7.97
C ASP A 214 -36.29 -40.54 9.00
N ASN A 215 -35.42 -41.54 8.85
CA ASN A 215 -35.43 -42.74 9.70
C ASN A 215 -34.44 -42.72 10.88
N ASN A 216 -33.26 -42.11 10.71
CA ASN A 216 -32.19 -42.16 11.70
C ASN A 216 -31.26 -40.92 11.61
N PRO A 217 -31.68 -39.75 12.09
CA PRO A 217 -30.89 -38.53 12.02
C PRO A 217 -29.53 -38.59 12.74
N GLU A 218 -29.39 -39.48 13.72
CA GLU A 218 -28.16 -39.69 14.48
C GLU A 218 -26.98 -40.10 13.59
N VAL A 219 -27.26 -40.69 12.42
CA VAL A 219 -26.21 -41.05 11.46
C VAL A 219 -25.40 -39.84 11.00
N PHE A 220 -26.00 -38.64 10.99
CA PHE A 220 -25.29 -37.42 10.60
C PHE A 220 -24.40 -36.84 11.70
N TYR A 221 -24.56 -37.27 12.96
CA TYR A 221 -23.73 -36.83 14.08
C TYR A 221 -22.47 -37.71 14.23
N GLN A 222 -22.44 -38.88 13.60
CA GLN A 222 -21.32 -39.81 13.70
C GLN A 222 -20.06 -39.22 13.08
N GLU A 223 -18.90 -39.49 13.69
CA GLU A 223 -17.59 -39.08 13.17
C GLU A 223 -17.37 -39.61 11.74
N LYS A 224 -17.66 -40.89 11.51
CA LYS A 224 -17.61 -41.50 10.20
C LYS A 224 -19.00 -41.47 9.58
N CYS A 225 -19.19 -40.56 8.62
CA CYS A 225 -20.43 -40.46 7.87
C CYS A 225 -20.22 -40.99 6.45
N SER A 226 -20.93 -42.05 6.08
CA SER A 226 -20.87 -42.65 4.73
C SER A 226 -21.49 -41.79 3.64
N PHE A 227 -22.21 -40.72 4.02
CA PHE A 227 -22.90 -39.83 3.10
C PHE A 227 -22.08 -38.62 2.66
N THR A 228 -20.84 -38.48 3.14
CA THR A 228 -19.92 -37.41 2.74
C THR A 228 -18.62 -37.98 2.21
N GLU A 229 -17.87 -37.17 1.46
CA GLU A 229 -16.50 -37.53 1.08
C GLU A 229 -15.63 -37.81 2.31
N ASP A 230 -14.64 -38.69 2.13
CA ASP A 230 -13.68 -39.02 3.18
C ASP A 230 -12.93 -37.78 3.68
N LEU A 231 -12.71 -37.69 5.00
CA LEU A 231 -12.04 -36.57 5.63
C LEU A 231 -10.65 -36.29 5.01
N ARG A 232 -9.87 -37.33 4.73
CA ARG A 232 -8.51 -37.17 4.18
C ARG A 232 -8.55 -36.67 2.76
N VAL A 233 -9.50 -37.18 1.96
CA VAL A 233 -9.77 -36.64 0.63
C VAL A 233 -10.17 -35.16 0.72
N GLY A 234 -11.05 -34.82 1.66
CA GLY A 234 -11.52 -33.46 1.88
C GLY A 234 -10.40 -32.47 2.20
N TYR A 235 -9.58 -32.75 3.21
CA TYR A 235 -8.53 -31.78 3.58
C TYR A 235 -7.45 -31.66 2.52
N ARG A 236 -7.09 -32.75 1.83
CA ARG A 236 -6.08 -32.69 0.78
C ARG A 236 -6.55 -31.85 -0.41
N LYS A 237 -7.82 -32.01 -0.80
CA LYS A 237 -8.46 -31.12 -1.77
C LYS A 237 -8.51 -29.68 -1.28
N ALA A 238 -8.79 -29.43 0.00
CA ALA A 238 -8.81 -28.08 0.55
C ALA A 238 -7.45 -27.40 0.46
N LEU A 239 -6.36 -28.10 0.75
CA LEU A 239 -5.00 -27.56 0.61
C LEU A 239 -4.66 -27.26 -0.86
N GLN A 240 -5.09 -28.12 -1.78
CA GLN A 240 -4.90 -27.89 -3.21
C GLN A 240 -5.73 -26.71 -3.73
N GLU A 241 -7.02 -26.67 -3.41
CA GLU A 241 -7.97 -25.67 -3.89
C GLU A 241 -7.80 -24.31 -3.21
N ARG A 242 -7.41 -24.26 -1.94
CA ARG A 242 -7.33 -23.00 -1.17
C ARG A 242 -5.92 -22.44 -1.05
N LEU A 243 -4.92 -23.31 -0.96
CA LEU A 243 -3.52 -22.93 -0.80
C LEU A 243 -2.66 -23.21 -2.04
N GLY A 244 -3.21 -23.84 -3.08
CA GLY A 244 -2.46 -24.17 -4.30
C GLY A 244 -1.45 -25.30 -4.11
N LEU A 245 -1.56 -26.08 -3.03
CA LEU A 245 -0.60 -27.14 -2.70
C LEU A 245 -0.94 -28.43 -3.44
N SER A 246 -0.09 -28.86 -4.37
CA SER A 246 -0.31 -30.12 -5.10
C SER A 246 -0.35 -31.31 -4.15
N MET A 247 -1.04 -32.39 -4.53
CA MET A 247 -1.09 -33.63 -3.73
C MET A 247 0.31 -34.16 -3.44
N HIS A 248 1.19 -34.12 -4.44
CA HIS A 248 2.59 -34.53 -4.31
C HIS A 248 3.34 -33.67 -3.29
N TRP A 249 3.20 -32.34 -3.37
CA TRP A 249 3.80 -31.41 -2.41
C TRP A 249 3.31 -31.68 -0.98
N GLN A 250 2.01 -31.92 -0.80
CA GLN A 250 1.44 -32.22 0.51
C GLN A 250 2.05 -33.49 1.12
N GLU A 251 2.22 -34.55 0.34
CA GLU A 251 2.81 -35.81 0.80
C GLU A 251 4.30 -35.67 1.16
N GLN A 252 5.02 -34.81 0.45
CA GLN A 252 6.43 -34.54 0.70
C GLN A 252 6.68 -33.61 1.90
N HIS A 253 5.85 -32.58 2.07
CA HIS A 253 6.14 -31.47 2.98
C HIS A 253 5.24 -31.41 4.22
N LEU A 254 4.14 -32.16 4.27
CA LEU A 254 3.21 -32.15 5.40
C LEU A 254 3.12 -33.51 6.09
N HIS A 255 3.21 -33.49 7.41
CA HIS A 255 2.99 -34.66 8.25
C HIS A 255 1.74 -34.49 9.11
N GLU A 256 0.79 -35.43 9.02
CA GLU A 256 -0.43 -35.43 9.84
C GLU A 256 -0.12 -35.80 11.29
N ASP A 257 -0.47 -34.92 12.23
CA ASP A 257 -0.38 -35.21 13.67
C ASP A 257 -1.67 -35.91 14.12
N VAL A 258 -1.68 -37.24 13.96
CA VAL A 258 -2.85 -38.10 14.22
C VAL A 258 -3.35 -37.97 15.66
N ASN A 259 -2.47 -37.65 16.62
CA ASN A 259 -2.83 -37.49 18.03
C ASN A 259 -3.53 -36.16 18.32
N ALA A 260 -3.41 -35.19 17.42
CA ALA A 260 -4.05 -33.87 17.54
C ALA A 260 -5.42 -33.82 16.83
N PHE A 261 -5.88 -34.92 16.22
CA PHE A 261 -7.19 -35.00 15.61
C PHE A 261 -8.31 -34.84 16.64
N ARG A 262 -9.33 -34.04 16.31
CA ARG A 262 -10.53 -33.88 17.12
C ARG A 262 -11.77 -33.90 16.25
N TYR A 263 -12.82 -34.55 16.74
CA TYR A 263 -14.15 -34.50 16.17
C TYR A 263 -15.14 -33.98 17.22
N HIS A 264 -16.00 -33.06 16.83
CA HIS A 264 -17.10 -32.59 17.67
C HIS A 264 -18.27 -32.10 16.81
N THR A 265 -19.43 -31.99 17.43
CA THR A 265 -20.66 -31.49 16.79
C THR A 265 -21.19 -30.28 17.53
N GLU A 266 -21.64 -29.27 16.79
CA GLU A 266 -22.37 -28.12 17.33
C GLU A 266 -23.77 -28.12 16.73
N ASP A 267 -24.79 -28.31 17.55
CA ASP A 267 -26.17 -28.43 17.08
C ASP A 267 -27.02 -27.18 17.35
N ASN A 268 -28.00 -26.94 16.47
CA ASN A 268 -28.95 -25.82 16.52
C ASN A 268 -28.26 -24.46 16.61
N VAL A 269 -27.11 -24.33 15.93
CA VAL A 269 -26.38 -23.07 15.82
C VAL A 269 -27.11 -22.15 14.84
N GLN A 270 -27.42 -20.94 15.28
CA GLN A 270 -27.93 -19.90 14.39
C GLN A 270 -26.86 -19.51 13.38
N SER A 271 -27.14 -19.72 12.09
CA SER A 271 -26.20 -19.39 11.03
C SER A 271 -26.11 -17.88 10.84
N LEU A 272 -24.96 -17.27 11.14
CA LEU A 272 -24.73 -15.86 10.85
C LEU A 272 -24.87 -15.54 9.35
N GLY A 273 -24.47 -16.48 8.48
CA GLY A 273 -24.60 -16.31 7.03
C GLY A 273 -26.01 -16.54 6.49
N TYR A 274 -26.88 -17.19 7.27
CA TYR A 274 -28.27 -17.50 6.90
C TYR A 274 -29.16 -17.30 8.13
N PRO A 275 -29.39 -16.04 8.55
CA PRO A 275 -30.18 -15.75 9.75
C PRO A 275 -31.52 -16.48 9.73
N GLY A 276 -31.91 -17.10 10.85
CA GLY A 276 -33.15 -17.89 10.96
C GLY A 276 -33.03 -19.36 10.55
N LEU A 277 -31.94 -19.78 9.89
CA LEU A 277 -31.69 -21.18 9.53
C LEU A 277 -30.78 -21.86 10.56
N ASN A 278 -31.35 -22.76 11.35
CA ASN A 278 -30.59 -23.59 12.30
C ASN A 278 -29.62 -24.51 11.55
N THR A 279 -28.39 -24.58 12.05
CA THR A 279 -27.34 -25.39 11.46
C THR A 279 -26.78 -26.40 12.47
N LEU A 280 -26.62 -27.65 12.02
CA LEU A 280 -25.79 -28.67 12.66
C LEU A 280 -24.40 -28.64 11.98
N TYR A 281 -23.37 -28.34 12.74
CA TYR A 281 -21.98 -28.45 12.32
C TYR A 281 -21.37 -29.74 12.84
N CYS A 282 -20.81 -30.57 11.95
CA CYS A 282 -19.95 -31.69 12.31
C CYS A 282 -18.52 -31.32 11.94
N ILE A 283 -17.65 -31.10 12.92
CA ILE A 283 -16.36 -30.46 12.73
C ILE A 283 -15.24 -31.46 13.01
N HIS A 284 -14.49 -31.75 11.96
CA HIS A 284 -13.20 -32.43 12.04
C HIS A 284 -12.10 -31.37 12.15
N GLU A 285 -11.27 -31.43 13.19
CA GLU A 285 -10.08 -30.61 13.32
C GLU A 285 -8.85 -31.51 13.16
N ILE A 286 -8.06 -31.22 12.13
CA ILE A 286 -6.81 -31.92 11.86
C ILE A 286 -5.63 -30.97 12.07
N THR A 287 -4.49 -31.52 12.47
CA THR A 287 -3.23 -30.76 12.57
C THR A 287 -2.21 -31.36 11.62
N LEU A 288 -1.61 -30.52 10.80
CA LEU A 288 -0.54 -30.86 9.87
C LEU A 288 0.71 -30.10 10.28
N ARG A 289 1.87 -30.75 10.26
CA ARG A 289 3.17 -30.13 10.57
C ARG A 289 3.99 -30.04 9.29
N VAL A 290 4.54 -28.86 9.01
CA VAL A 290 5.50 -28.67 7.91
C VAL A 290 6.80 -29.37 8.31
N VAL A 291 7.21 -30.35 7.50
CA VAL A 291 8.40 -31.18 7.76
C VAL A 291 9.67 -30.38 7.50
N ASP A 292 9.68 -29.58 6.43
CA ASP A 292 10.82 -28.81 5.98
C ASP A 292 10.41 -27.36 5.63
N PRO A 293 10.47 -26.44 6.61
CA PRO A 293 10.11 -25.04 6.39
C PRO A 293 11.01 -24.33 5.37
N GLU A 294 12.27 -24.74 5.24
CA GLU A 294 13.25 -24.10 4.34
C GLU A 294 12.86 -24.26 2.86
N ASN A 295 12.22 -25.37 2.52
CA ASN A 295 11.75 -25.68 1.17
C ASN A 295 10.25 -25.38 0.93
N SER A 296 9.63 -24.57 1.79
CA SER A 296 8.18 -24.27 1.77
C SER A 296 7.86 -22.79 1.49
N GLN A 297 8.67 -22.15 0.62
CA GLN A 297 8.56 -20.73 0.28
C GLN A 297 7.23 -20.33 -0.34
N ASN A 298 6.55 -21.26 -1.03
CA ASN A 298 5.22 -21.06 -1.60
C ASN A 298 4.16 -20.67 -0.56
N ILE A 299 4.32 -21.08 0.70
CA ILE A 299 3.44 -20.69 1.80
C ILE A 299 4.12 -19.71 2.77
N GLY A 300 5.11 -18.96 2.30
CA GLY A 300 5.78 -17.90 3.06
C GLY A 300 6.77 -18.39 4.13
N LEU A 301 7.23 -19.64 4.07
CA LEU A 301 8.24 -20.18 4.96
C LEU A 301 9.66 -20.10 4.34
N PRO A 302 10.74 -20.11 5.14
CA PRO A 302 10.79 -20.23 6.61
C PRO A 302 10.51 -18.92 7.36
N GLN A 303 10.47 -17.76 6.68
CA GLN A 303 10.41 -16.45 7.35
C GLN A 303 9.04 -16.10 7.96
N GLY A 304 8.00 -16.86 7.63
CA GLY A 304 6.63 -16.55 8.04
C GLY A 304 6.01 -15.36 7.31
N GLN A 305 6.45 -15.12 6.07
CA GLN A 305 5.94 -14.05 5.24
C GLN A 305 4.46 -14.25 4.91
N GLU A 306 3.70 -13.15 4.87
CA GLU A 306 2.32 -13.19 4.39
C GLU A 306 2.27 -13.50 2.89
N PHE A 307 1.27 -14.27 2.48
CA PHE A 307 1.01 -14.60 1.07
C PHE A 307 -0.49 -14.59 0.81
N ALA A 308 -0.89 -14.48 -0.45
CA ALA A 308 -2.28 -14.52 -0.85
C ALA A 308 -2.56 -15.72 -1.74
N THR A 309 -3.81 -16.20 -1.75
CA THR A 309 -4.30 -17.17 -2.74
C THR A 309 -5.61 -16.68 -3.32
N THR A 310 -5.85 -16.96 -4.60
CA THR A 310 -7.14 -16.74 -5.25
C THR A 310 -7.84 -18.06 -5.49
N GLU A 311 -9.09 -18.17 -5.03
CA GLU A 311 -10.04 -19.25 -5.33
C GLU A 311 -10.97 -18.79 -6.46
N GLY A 312 -11.22 -19.67 -7.45
CA GLY A 312 -12.02 -19.34 -8.63
C GLY A 312 -11.29 -18.42 -9.63
N ASP A 313 -12.06 -17.76 -10.50
CA ASP A 313 -11.51 -16.82 -11.50
C ASP A 313 -11.49 -15.38 -10.96
N PHE A 314 -10.87 -15.23 -9.78
CA PHE A 314 -10.69 -13.93 -9.13
C PHE A 314 -9.62 -13.13 -9.88
N ASN A 315 -10.02 -12.49 -10.97
CA ASN A 315 -9.14 -11.66 -11.78
C ASN A 315 -9.37 -10.18 -11.43
N PHE A 316 -8.40 -9.55 -10.78
CA PHE A 316 -8.45 -8.13 -10.41
C PHE A 316 -8.67 -7.20 -11.61
N ASN A 317 -8.30 -7.64 -12.81
CA ASN A 317 -8.48 -6.85 -14.03
C ASN A 317 -9.93 -6.83 -14.55
N ILE A 318 -10.80 -7.72 -14.05
CA ILE A 318 -12.21 -7.85 -14.47
C ILE A 318 -13.17 -7.02 -13.61
N GLN A 319 -12.68 -6.29 -12.59
CA GLN A 319 -13.52 -5.42 -11.72
C GLN A 319 -14.25 -4.27 -12.45
N HIS A 320 -14.11 -4.15 -13.78
CA HIS A 320 -14.84 -3.19 -14.60
C HIS A 320 -15.99 -3.80 -15.42
N ASP A 321 -16.20 -5.12 -15.40
CA ASP A 321 -17.37 -5.74 -16.03
C ASP A 321 -18.54 -5.78 -15.03
N GLU A 322 -19.71 -5.27 -15.43
CA GLU A 322 -20.92 -5.21 -14.59
C GLU A 322 -21.49 -6.60 -14.22
N ASP A 323 -20.97 -7.68 -14.81
CA ASP A 323 -21.44 -9.05 -14.58
C ASP A 323 -21.07 -9.61 -13.19
N GLY A 324 -20.25 -8.89 -12.41
CA GLY A 324 -19.77 -9.31 -11.10
C GLY A 324 -18.83 -10.52 -11.16
N LEU A 325 -18.09 -10.78 -10.10
CA LEU A 325 -17.28 -12.00 -10.03
C LEU A 325 -18.21 -13.22 -9.83
N PRO A 326 -17.91 -14.39 -10.43
CA PRO A 326 -18.71 -15.60 -10.22
C PRO A 326 -18.84 -15.95 -8.73
N ILE A 327 -20.01 -16.45 -8.32
CA ILE A 327 -20.25 -16.97 -6.96
C ILE A 327 -19.18 -18.02 -6.67
N GLY A 328 -18.48 -17.85 -5.55
CA GLY A 328 -17.39 -18.73 -5.13
C GLY A 328 -15.98 -18.15 -5.35
N SER A 329 -15.84 -17.07 -6.12
CA SER A 329 -14.54 -16.42 -6.30
C SER A 329 -14.12 -15.69 -5.02
N GLN A 330 -12.90 -15.95 -4.54
CA GLN A 330 -12.39 -15.36 -3.29
C GLN A 330 -10.89 -15.07 -3.39
N LEU A 331 -10.44 -14.00 -2.73
CA LEU A 331 -9.03 -13.77 -2.43
C LEU A 331 -8.81 -13.93 -0.93
N ASN A 332 -7.86 -14.75 -0.54
CA ASN A 332 -7.49 -14.95 0.85
C ASN A 332 -6.06 -14.46 1.07
N ILE A 333 -5.84 -13.66 2.11
CA ILE A 333 -4.52 -13.28 2.60
C ILE A 333 -4.20 -14.13 3.82
N TRP A 334 -3.13 -14.89 3.75
CA TRP A 334 -2.66 -15.82 4.76
C TRP A 334 -1.47 -15.23 5.53
N MET A 335 -1.43 -15.52 6.82
CA MET A 335 -0.35 -15.11 7.71
C MET A 335 0.01 -16.24 8.69
N TRP A 336 1.27 -16.26 9.09
CA TRP A 336 1.75 -17.11 10.18
C TRP A 336 1.64 -16.36 11.51
N ALA A 337 0.95 -16.94 12.49
CA ALA A 337 0.83 -16.37 13.81
C ALA A 337 1.16 -17.41 14.89
N ARG A 338 1.76 -16.96 15.99
CA ARG A 338 2.11 -17.85 17.11
C ARG A 338 0.87 -18.57 17.62
N ASP A 339 0.95 -19.90 17.73
CA ASP A 339 -0.14 -20.68 18.27
C ASP A 339 -0.30 -20.43 19.77
N LYS A 340 -1.39 -19.75 20.16
CA LYS A 340 -1.65 -19.41 21.57
C LYS A 340 -1.85 -20.65 22.43
N GLN A 341 -2.25 -21.79 21.86
CA GLN A 341 -2.44 -23.04 22.60
C GLN A 341 -1.11 -23.72 22.96
N SER A 342 -0.12 -23.67 22.07
CA SER A 342 1.23 -24.22 22.29
C SER A 342 1.96 -23.54 23.45
N ALA A 343 1.75 -22.23 23.62
CA ALA A 343 2.35 -21.44 24.69
C ALA A 343 1.86 -21.81 26.12
N LEU A 344 0.74 -22.54 26.23
CA LEU A 344 0.18 -22.97 27.53
C LEU A 344 0.65 -24.37 27.95
N LEU A 345 1.23 -25.17 27.05
CA LEU A 345 1.54 -26.59 27.30
C LEU A 345 3.03 -26.92 27.46
N LYS A 346 3.94 -25.96 27.24
CA LYS A 346 5.39 -26.14 27.44
C LYS A 346 5.86 -25.60 28.80
N VAL A 347 5.37 -26.21 29.89
CA VAL A 347 6.10 -26.17 31.18
C VAL A 347 6.97 -27.43 31.22
N PRO A 348 8.31 -27.34 31.31
CA PRO A 348 9.16 -28.53 31.38
C PRO A 348 8.87 -29.27 32.69
N SER A 349 8.35 -30.49 32.56
CA SER A 349 8.16 -31.41 33.68
C SER A 349 9.52 -31.95 34.13
N ASN A 350 10.14 -31.31 35.12
CA ASN A 350 11.18 -31.96 35.91
C ASN A 350 10.56 -33.14 36.69
N PRO A 351 11.20 -34.32 36.72
CA PRO A 351 10.67 -35.47 37.43
C PRO A 351 10.93 -35.29 38.94
N ILE A 352 9.88 -34.97 39.69
CA ILE A 352 9.89 -35.02 41.17
C ILE A 352 9.17 -36.31 41.62
N PRO A 353 9.70 -37.05 42.62
CA PRO A 353 9.23 -38.39 42.96
C PRO A 353 7.84 -38.38 43.59
N ARG A 354 7.06 -39.43 43.27
CA ARG A 354 5.76 -39.75 43.87
C ARG A 354 5.83 -39.76 45.39
N GLN A 355 5.05 -38.88 46.03
CA GLN A 355 4.49 -39.11 47.35
C GLN A 355 2.98 -38.86 47.31
N THR A 356 2.22 -39.92 47.60
CA THR A 356 0.81 -39.87 48.02
C THR A 356 0.72 -39.23 49.40
N PRO A 357 -0.33 -38.43 49.71
CA PRO A 357 -1.42 -39.02 50.48
C PRO A 357 -2.84 -38.42 50.29
N ARG A 358 -3.81 -39.34 50.41
CA ARG A 358 -5.10 -39.31 51.14
C ARG A 358 -6.08 -38.13 51.02
N LEU A 359 -7.27 -38.53 50.55
CA LEU A 359 -8.62 -38.05 50.85
C LEU A 359 -8.86 -37.61 52.30
N THR A 360 -9.55 -36.48 52.46
CA THR A 360 -10.63 -36.29 53.46
C THR A 360 -11.66 -35.27 52.95
N ASP A 361 -12.91 -35.57 53.26
CA ASP A 361 -14.17 -34.92 52.91
C ASP A 361 -14.44 -33.55 53.57
N SER A 362 -15.51 -32.88 53.08
CA SER A 362 -16.43 -31.91 53.73
C SER A 362 -16.56 -30.63 52.88
N ALA A 363 -17.65 -30.41 52.11
CA ALA A 363 -19.06 -30.14 52.42
C ALA A 363 -19.40 -28.63 52.56
N ASP A 364 -20.46 -28.27 51.83
CA ASP A 364 -21.41 -27.15 51.99
C ASP A 364 -21.01 -25.68 51.77
N ALA A 365 -21.64 -25.05 50.76
CA ALA A 365 -22.64 -23.99 51.00
C ALA A 365 -23.30 -23.53 49.68
N HIS A 366 -24.60 -23.81 49.55
CA HIS A 366 -25.51 -23.22 48.57
C HIS A 366 -26.15 -21.94 49.13
N THR A 367 -26.11 -20.83 48.39
CA THR A 367 -26.98 -19.67 48.66
C THR A 367 -27.62 -19.18 47.37
N LYS A 368 -28.95 -19.36 47.30
CA LYS A 368 -29.88 -18.84 46.30
C LYS A 368 -30.00 -17.32 46.44
N ILE A 369 -30.00 -16.59 45.32
CA ILE A 369 -30.59 -15.24 45.27
C ILE A 369 -31.56 -15.14 44.10
N VAL A 370 -32.74 -14.63 44.48
CA VAL A 370 -34.01 -14.45 43.77
C VAL A 370 -33.91 -13.31 42.75
N VAL A 371 -34.34 -13.54 41.51
CA VAL A 371 -34.58 -12.48 40.52
C VAL A 371 -36.09 -12.21 40.47
N LYS A 372 -36.48 -10.99 40.87
CA LYS A 372 -37.85 -10.47 40.76
C LYS A 372 -38.07 -9.89 39.37
N SER A 373 -39.12 -10.35 38.71
CA SER A 373 -39.75 -9.75 37.53
C SER A 373 -40.51 -8.48 37.90
N LYS A 374 -40.49 -7.47 37.01
CA LYS A 374 -41.46 -6.37 37.02
C LYS A 374 -41.76 -5.93 35.59
N GLU A 375 -43.01 -6.14 35.21
CA GLU A 375 -43.67 -5.59 34.03
C GLU A 375 -44.03 -4.11 34.25
N ALA A 376 -43.99 -3.32 33.17
CA ALA A 376 -45.02 -2.33 32.84
C ALA A 376 -44.75 -1.79 31.42
N ARG A 377 -45.72 -1.98 30.51
CA ARG A 377 -45.72 -1.49 29.13
C ARG A 377 -46.92 -0.54 29.00
N PRO A 378 -46.78 0.71 28.53
CA PRO A 378 -47.92 1.57 28.27
C PRO A 378 -48.41 1.44 26.81
N GLU A 379 -49.72 1.50 26.67
CA GLU A 379 -50.50 1.49 25.43
C GLU A 379 -50.29 2.77 24.60
N ALA A 380 -50.23 2.63 23.28
CA ALA A 380 -50.28 3.75 22.33
C ALA A 380 -51.41 3.53 21.30
N LYS A 381 -52.08 4.65 20.98
CA LYS A 381 -53.28 4.81 20.15
C LYS A 381 -53.02 4.59 18.64
N PRO A 382 -54.07 4.34 17.84
CA PRO A 382 -53.92 4.08 16.40
C PRO A 382 -53.86 5.38 15.58
N GLU A 383 -52.84 5.49 14.73
CA GLU A 383 -52.74 6.54 13.70
C GLU A 383 -53.19 6.03 12.32
N ALA A 384 -53.61 7.01 11.51
CA ALA A 384 -54.44 6.86 10.33
C ALA A 384 -53.69 6.36 9.07
N LYS A 385 -54.44 5.68 8.21
CA LYS A 385 -54.04 5.24 6.86
C LYS A 385 -53.70 6.44 5.97
N VAL A 386 -52.54 6.41 5.34
CA VAL A 386 -52.16 7.27 4.21
C VAL A 386 -51.99 6.39 2.97
N GLU A 387 -52.70 6.74 1.89
CA GLU A 387 -52.62 6.09 0.58
C GLU A 387 -51.32 6.45 -0.17
N PRO A 388 -50.73 5.54 -0.95
CA PRO A 388 -49.52 5.83 -1.72
C PRO A 388 -49.84 6.58 -3.01
N LYS A 389 -49.14 7.70 -3.24
CA LYS A 389 -49.07 8.40 -4.53
C LYS A 389 -48.17 7.66 -5.51
N ALA A 390 -48.59 7.66 -6.77
CA ALA A 390 -47.96 7.01 -7.91
C ALA A 390 -46.49 7.45 -8.13
N ALA A 391 -45.63 6.46 -8.39
CA ALA A 391 -44.25 6.64 -8.79
C ALA A 391 -44.15 7.02 -10.28
N GLU A 392 -43.48 8.13 -10.55
CA GLU A 392 -43.02 8.55 -11.89
C GLU A 392 -41.88 7.63 -12.35
N ALA A 393 -41.92 7.23 -13.62
CA ALA A 393 -41.00 6.26 -14.21
C ALA A 393 -39.58 6.83 -14.41
N LEU A 394 -38.57 6.09 -13.93
CA LEU A 394 -37.15 6.30 -14.24
C LEU A 394 -36.84 5.95 -15.71
N PRO A 395 -35.97 6.72 -16.40
CA PRO A 395 -35.59 6.44 -17.77
C PRO A 395 -34.71 5.17 -17.89
N ALA A 396 -34.89 4.46 -19.00
CA ALA A 396 -34.36 3.12 -19.27
C ALA A 396 -32.83 3.05 -19.33
N ALA A 397 -32.29 1.90 -18.90
CA ALA A 397 -30.88 1.53 -18.72
C ALA A 397 -30.00 1.46 -20.00
N LYS A 398 -30.37 2.14 -21.09
CA LYS A 398 -29.59 2.10 -22.35
C LYS A 398 -28.47 3.14 -22.47
N ASP A 399 -28.41 4.14 -21.58
CA ASP A 399 -27.42 5.24 -21.66
C ASP A 399 -26.22 5.11 -20.72
N ILE A 400 -26.14 4.07 -19.88
CA ILE A 400 -25.04 3.91 -18.89
C ILE A 400 -23.77 3.31 -19.54
N ASN A 401 -23.92 2.64 -20.69
CA ASN A 401 -22.83 1.98 -21.40
C ASN A 401 -21.85 2.94 -22.13
N GLU A 402 -22.12 4.26 -22.15
CA GLU A 402 -21.22 5.27 -22.72
C GLU A 402 -20.16 5.80 -21.73
N ALA A 403 -20.27 5.53 -20.43
CA ALA A 403 -19.31 6.01 -19.43
C ALA A 403 -17.97 5.23 -19.44
N GLN A 404 -17.93 4.06 -20.09
CA GLN A 404 -16.74 3.27 -20.36
C GLN A 404 -15.92 3.79 -21.57
N ARG A 405 -15.94 5.10 -21.85
CA ARG A 405 -15.03 5.71 -22.84
C ARG A 405 -13.57 5.44 -22.45
N THR A 406 -13.04 4.37 -23.05
CA THR A 406 -11.65 4.03 -23.35
C THR A 406 -10.63 4.62 -22.37
N ILE A 407 -10.02 3.76 -21.55
CA ILE A 407 -8.76 4.09 -20.86
C ILE A 407 -7.83 4.71 -21.90
N LYS A 408 -7.57 6.02 -21.79
CA LYS A 408 -6.91 6.78 -22.85
C LYS A 408 -5.39 6.51 -22.83
N ARG A 409 -5.01 5.33 -23.32
CA ARG A 409 -3.62 4.86 -23.45
C ARG A 409 -3.06 5.18 -24.83
N VAL A 410 -1.76 5.44 -24.89
CA VAL A 410 -1.03 5.51 -26.15
C VAL A 410 -0.79 4.08 -26.67
N PRO A 411 -1.06 3.78 -27.94
CA PRO A 411 -0.72 2.48 -28.52
C PRO A 411 0.77 2.16 -28.39
N LEU A 412 1.10 0.90 -28.09
CA LEU A 412 2.49 0.45 -28.08
C LEU A 412 3.07 0.50 -29.50
N PRO A 413 4.34 0.90 -29.69
CA PRO A 413 4.99 0.91 -31.00
C PRO A 413 4.99 -0.49 -31.66
N LEU A 414 4.41 -0.62 -32.86
CA LEU A 414 4.34 -1.89 -33.60
C LEU A 414 5.71 -2.40 -34.11
N MET A 415 6.71 -1.53 -34.26
CA MET A 415 7.98 -1.86 -34.93
C MET A 415 8.94 -2.70 -34.06
N THR A 416 8.71 -2.80 -32.75
CA THR A 416 9.71 -3.33 -31.80
C THR A 416 9.60 -4.85 -31.57
N ALA A 417 8.47 -5.46 -31.94
CA ALA A 417 8.27 -6.92 -31.81
C ALA A 417 9.33 -7.75 -32.59
N GLN A 418 9.91 -7.20 -33.67
CA GLN A 418 10.98 -7.85 -34.43
C GLN A 418 12.36 -7.73 -33.76
N ALA A 419 12.64 -6.64 -33.04
CA ALA A 419 13.92 -6.42 -32.35
C ALA A 419 14.15 -7.43 -31.21
N LEU A 420 13.06 -7.80 -30.53
CA LEU A 420 13.02 -8.83 -29.48
C LEU A 420 13.50 -10.20 -29.92
N HIS A 421 13.18 -10.61 -31.16
CA HIS A 421 13.56 -11.92 -31.66
C HIS A 421 15.10 -12.05 -31.80
N ASN A 422 15.78 -10.98 -32.18
CA ASN A 422 17.23 -10.98 -32.38
C ASN A 422 18.03 -10.94 -31.06
N MET A 423 17.45 -10.35 -30.01
CA MET A 423 18.09 -10.23 -28.69
C MET A 423 18.32 -11.61 -28.05
N LYS A 424 17.37 -12.53 -28.19
CA LYS A 424 17.45 -13.89 -27.61
C LYS A 424 18.61 -14.72 -28.18
N ALA A 425 18.96 -14.52 -29.45
CA ALA A 425 20.07 -15.22 -30.08
C ALA A 425 21.44 -14.80 -29.52
N ARG A 426 21.54 -13.58 -28.96
CA ARG A 426 22.81 -13.00 -28.47
C ARG A 426 23.10 -13.32 -27.00
N MET A 427 22.07 -13.55 -26.18
CA MET A 427 22.22 -13.87 -24.75
C MET A 427 23.05 -15.13 -24.45
N SER A 428 23.41 -15.93 -25.47
CA SER A 428 24.21 -17.16 -25.32
C SER A 428 25.73 -16.96 -25.41
N GLN A 429 26.22 -15.77 -25.75
CA GLN A 429 27.66 -15.51 -25.91
C GLN A 429 28.27 -14.91 -24.63
N ARG A 430 29.29 -15.57 -24.06
CA ARG A 430 29.99 -15.12 -22.84
C ARG A 430 31.06 -14.07 -23.17
N VAL A 431 30.76 -12.81 -22.88
CA VAL A 431 31.73 -11.72 -22.69
C VAL A 431 31.85 -11.47 -21.17
N GLU A 432 32.89 -10.76 -20.71
CA GLU A 432 32.98 -10.27 -19.31
C GLU A 432 31.62 -9.72 -18.84
N ARG A 433 31.15 -10.17 -17.67
CA ARG A 433 29.74 -10.01 -17.27
C ARG A 433 29.39 -8.52 -17.11
N PRO A 434 28.53 -7.92 -17.96
CA PRO A 434 28.04 -6.57 -17.73
C PRO A 434 27.21 -6.54 -16.44
N PRO A 435 27.05 -5.37 -15.78
CA PRO A 435 26.27 -5.26 -14.55
C PRO A 435 24.82 -5.72 -14.75
N SER A 436 24.27 -5.58 -15.96
CA SER A 436 22.97 -6.13 -16.35
C SER A 436 23.06 -6.72 -17.75
N THR A 437 22.99 -8.05 -17.84
CA THR A 437 23.09 -8.77 -19.13
C THR A 437 21.89 -8.49 -20.03
N ALA A 438 20.69 -8.32 -19.46
CA ALA A 438 19.50 -8.01 -20.25
C ALA A 438 19.59 -6.60 -20.85
N LEU A 439 19.99 -5.60 -20.05
CA LEU A 439 20.15 -4.22 -20.51
C LEU A 439 21.21 -4.11 -21.61
N TRP A 440 22.38 -4.73 -21.39
CA TRP A 440 23.45 -4.78 -22.41
C TRP A 440 22.93 -5.32 -23.74
N ASN A 441 22.32 -6.51 -23.72
CA ASN A 441 21.86 -7.16 -24.94
C ASN A 441 20.74 -6.39 -25.66
N ALA A 442 19.87 -5.72 -24.90
CA ALA A 442 18.77 -4.94 -25.47
C ALA A 442 19.25 -3.67 -26.19
N LEU A 443 20.27 -3.01 -25.65
CA LEU A 443 20.77 -1.72 -26.15
C LEU A 443 22.08 -1.80 -26.92
N GLU A 444 22.70 -2.97 -27.05
CA GLU A 444 23.94 -3.15 -27.78
C GLU A 444 23.83 -2.67 -29.24
N GLY A 445 24.68 -1.70 -29.60
CA GLY A 445 24.72 -1.11 -30.93
C GLY A 445 23.56 -0.17 -31.26
N LYS A 446 22.61 0.03 -30.33
CA LYS A 446 21.57 1.05 -30.45
C LYS A 446 22.17 2.44 -30.21
N LYS A 447 21.58 3.45 -30.86
CA LYS A 447 22.00 4.85 -30.74
C LYS A 447 20.78 5.73 -30.66
N THR A 448 20.85 6.76 -29.84
CA THR A 448 19.84 7.82 -29.79
C THR A 448 19.89 8.63 -31.07
N GLN A 449 18.73 8.89 -31.67
CA GLN A 449 18.65 9.68 -32.90
C GLN A 449 18.71 11.18 -32.57
N TRP A 450 19.89 11.67 -32.19
CA TRP A 450 20.08 13.02 -31.67
C TRP A 450 19.55 14.15 -32.57
N ASN A 451 19.57 14.00 -33.89
CA ASN A 451 18.99 15.00 -34.80
C ASN A 451 17.47 15.13 -34.62
N THR A 452 16.78 14.00 -34.39
CA THR A 452 15.36 13.99 -34.07
C THR A 452 15.12 14.60 -32.70
N VAL A 453 15.90 14.22 -31.67
CA VAL A 453 15.74 14.76 -30.30
C VAL A 453 15.94 16.28 -30.26
N ARG A 454 16.99 16.79 -30.90
CA ARG A 454 17.25 18.24 -31.02
C ARG A 454 16.11 18.97 -31.73
N ARG A 455 15.60 18.39 -32.82
CA ARG A 455 14.43 18.91 -33.51
C ARG A 455 13.19 18.91 -32.61
N MET A 456 12.95 17.84 -31.85
CA MET A 456 11.84 17.80 -30.88
C MET A 456 11.94 18.97 -29.91
N ALA A 457 13.09 19.14 -29.24
CA ALA A 457 13.34 20.20 -28.28
C ALA A 457 13.14 21.59 -28.90
N HIS A 458 13.75 21.85 -30.05
CA HIS A 458 13.63 23.13 -30.77
C HIS A 458 12.18 23.44 -31.20
N SER A 459 11.44 22.42 -31.65
CA SER A 459 10.09 22.59 -32.20
C SER A 459 8.97 22.61 -31.17
N MET A 460 9.22 22.39 -29.87
CA MET A 460 8.15 22.36 -28.85
C MET A 460 7.30 23.63 -28.80
N LEU A 461 7.85 24.81 -29.11
CA LEU A 461 7.11 26.06 -29.15
C LEU A 461 6.47 26.38 -30.52
N ASP A 462 6.69 25.55 -31.55
CA ASP A 462 6.05 25.72 -32.86
C ASP A 462 4.58 25.22 -32.80
N PRO A 463 3.57 26.07 -33.05
CA PRO A 463 2.17 25.65 -33.08
C PRO A 463 1.87 24.50 -34.07
N LYS A 464 2.69 24.31 -35.10
CA LYS A 464 2.55 23.23 -36.09
C LYS A 464 3.15 21.90 -35.63
N TYR A 465 3.97 21.91 -34.59
CA TYR A 465 4.48 20.71 -33.94
C TYR A 465 3.47 20.28 -32.90
N THR A 466 2.79 19.16 -33.16
CA THR A 466 1.68 18.66 -32.34
C THR A 466 2.17 17.54 -31.40
N VAL A 467 1.37 17.21 -30.38
CA VAL A 467 1.72 16.10 -29.47
C VAL A 467 1.76 14.74 -30.17
N ASP A 468 0.98 14.53 -31.25
CA ASP A 468 1.10 13.35 -32.11
C ASP A 468 2.49 13.26 -32.79
N LYS A 469 3.00 14.36 -33.34
CA LYS A 469 4.34 14.41 -33.93
C LYS A 469 5.41 14.18 -32.86
N PHE A 470 5.26 14.82 -31.71
CA PHE A 470 6.14 14.62 -30.56
C PHE A 470 6.18 13.15 -30.12
N ASN A 471 5.01 12.51 -29.96
CA ASN A 471 4.91 11.09 -29.61
C ASN A 471 5.59 10.18 -30.63
N LYS A 472 5.46 10.46 -31.94
CA LYS A 472 6.15 9.70 -32.99
C LYS A 472 7.66 9.86 -32.90
N ASP A 473 8.14 11.08 -32.65
CA ASP A 473 9.56 11.38 -32.52
C ASP A 473 10.18 10.76 -31.25
N LEU A 474 9.40 10.37 -30.22
CA LEU A 474 9.91 9.65 -29.03
C LEU A 474 10.62 8.33 -29.37
N SER A 475 10.31 7.73 -30.53
CA SER A 475 11.05 6.57 -31.06
C SER A 475 12.55 6.84 -31.32
N ALA A 476 12.99 8.10 -31.19
CA ALA A 476 14.40 8.48 -31.19
C ALA A 476 15.20 7.93 -29.98
N PHE A 477 14.52 7.55 -28.89
CA PHE A 477 15.10 6.99 -27.67
C PHE A 477 15.01 5.46 -27.68
N PRO A 478 16.13 4.72 -27.90
CA PRO A 478 16.10 3.27 -27.89
C PRO A 478 15.73 2.68 -26.51
N GLU A 479 15.86 3.44 -25.43
CA GLU A 479 15.53 2.99 -24.08
C GLU A 479 14.03 2.79 -23.88
N LEU A 480 13.17 3.47 -24.64
CA LEU A 480 11.72 3.25 -24.58
C LEU A 480 11.29 1.88 -25.13
N ASP A 481 12.11 1.27 -25.97
CA ASP A 481 11.88 -0.09 -26.46
C ASP A 481 12.04 -1.14 -25.34
N LEU A 482 12.68 -0.80 -24.22
CA LEU A 482 12.85 -1.71 -23.07
C LEU A 482 11.52 -2.07 -22.40
N TYR A 483 10.53 -1.19 -22.47
CA TYR A 483 9.17 -1.49 -21.99
C TYR A 483 8.40 -2.44 -22.92
N LEU A 484 8.96 -2.73 -24.10
CA LEU A 484 8.37 -3.67 -25.05
C LEU A 484 8.95 -5.06 -24.88
N LEU A 485 9.82 -5.28 -23.89
CA LEU A 485 10.32 -6.59 -23.52
C LEU A 485 9.19 -7.45 -22.95
N GLU A 486 8.28 -7.91 -23.82
CA GLU A 486 7.25 -8.86 -23.49
C GLU A 486 7.90 -10.16 -23.05
N LYS A 487 7.46 -10.66 -21.90
CA LYS A 487 7.76 -12.00 -21.44
C LYS A 487 7.01 -12.99 -22.33
N LYS A 488 7.50 -13.23 -23.55
CA LYS A 488 7.01 -14.34 -24.36
C LYS A 488 7.28 -15.59 -23.55
N GLU A 489 6.20 -16.24 -23.11
CA GLU A 489 6.19 -17.51 -22.41
C GLU A 489 7.29 -18.40 -22.97
N VAL A 490 8.37 -18.54 -22.21
CA VAL A 490 9.38 -19.54 -22.49
C VAL A 490 8.67 -20.87 -22.21
N ARG A 491 8.09 -21.46 -23.26
CA ARG A 491 7.45 -22.78 -23.23
C ARG A 491 8.45 -23.94 -22.97
N SER A 492 9.61 -23.69 -22.35
CA SER A 492 10.59 -24.72 -22.04
C SER A 492 10.70 -24.96 -20.54
N THR A 493 10.05 -26.04 -20.12
CA THR A 493 10.57 -27.07 -19.20
C THR A 493 11.52 -26.62 -18.08
N SER A 494 10.96 -26.65 -16.87
CA SER A 494 11.61 -26.67 -15.54
C SER A 494 12.12 -25.34 -14.95
N THR A 495 11.54 -25.01 -13.79
CA THR A 495 11.82 -23.91 -12.84
C THR A 495 11.35 -22.51 -13.26
N ALA A 496 10.16 -22.16 -12.77
CA ALA A 496 9.45 -20.91 -13.02
C ALA A 496 9.88 -19.80 -12.04
N ASP A 497 11.02 -19.15 -12.31
CA ASP A 497 11.31 -17.85 -11.71
C ASP A 497 10.48 -16.78 -12.43
N VAL A 498 9.37 -16.39 -11.80
CA VAL A 498 8.55 -15.27 -12.27
C VAL A 498 9.34 -13.99 -12.00
N VAL A 499 10.10 -13.53 -12.99
CA VAL A 499 10.67 -12.18 -13.02
C VAL A 499 9.56 -11.17 -12.72
N GLY A 500 9.64 -10.54 -11.54
CA GLY A 500 8.69 -9.56 -11.04
C GLY A 500 8.91 -8.16 -11.64
N ILE A 501 8.11 -7.21 -11.19
CA ILE A 501 8.35 -5.77 -11.38
C ILE A 501 8.23 -5.19 -9.97
N ASN A 502 9.30 -4.57 -9.47
CA ASN A 502 9.35 -4.02 -8.11
C ASN A 502 8.30 -2.95 -7.84
N SER A 503 7.76 -2.30 -8.88
CA SER A 503 6.72 -1.27 -8.75
C SER A 503 5.31 -1.81 -8.48
N GLY A 504 5.08 -3.11 -8.70
CA GLY A 504 3.75 -3.71 -8.62
C GLY A 504 2.81 -3.34 -9.76
N ARG A 505 3.29 -2.67 -10.81
CA ARG A 505 2.53 -2.33 -12.01
C ARG A 505 2.95 -3.19 -13.19
N THR A 506 2.12 -3.25 -14.23
CA THR A 506 2.51 -3.94 -15.47
C THR A 506 3.58 -3.12 -16.22
N ILE A 507 4.39 -3.79 -17.06
CA ILE A 507 5.36 -3.11 -17.93
C ILE A 507 4.66 -2.06 -18.80
N GLY A 508 3.47 -2.39 -19.31
CA GLY A 508 2.65 -1.47 -20.10
C GLY A 508 2.25 -0.22 -19.32
N ASP A 509 1.95 -0.33 -18.02
CA ASP A 509 1.61 0.84 -17.20
C ASP A 509 2.84 1.73 -16.97
N GLU A 510 4.03 1.15 -16.71
CA GLU A 510 5.26 1.94 -16.58
C GLU A 510 5.62 2.66 -17.88
N TYR A 511 5.40 2.03 -19.03
CA TYR A 511 5.50 2.70 -20.33
C TYR A 511 4.54 3.89 -20.42
N GLN A 512 3.24 3.69 -20.12
CA GLN A 512 2.26 4.78 -20.20
C GLN A 512 2.61 5.95 -19.27
N ARG A 513 3.16 5.68 -18.10
CA ARG A 513 3.61 6.73 -17.17
C ARG A 513 4.80 7.51 -17.71
N THR A 514 5.79 6.81 -18.26
CA THR A 514 6.95 7.42 -18.90
C THR A 514 6.52 8.35 -20.05
N ILE A 515 5.58 7.88 -20.89
CA ILE A 515 4.96 8.71 -21.94
C ILE A 515 4.18 9.90 -21.34
N GLY A 516 3.49 9.70 -20.22
CA GLY A 516 2.82 10.76 -19.46
C GLY A 516 3.79 11.85 -18.99
N ALA A 517 4.98 11.48 -18.53
CA ALA A 517 6.03 12.43 -18.14
C ALA A 517 6.55 13.23 -19.35
N PHE A 518 6.77 12.56 -20.49
CA PHE A 518 7.11 13.25 -21.75
C PHE A 518 6.03 14.25 -22.18
N PHE A 519 4.75 13.88 -22.09
CA PHE A 519 3.66 14.79 -22.44
C PHE A 519 3.54 15.96 -21.46
N ALA A 520 3.80 15.74 -20.17
CA ALA A 520 3.87 16.80 -19.18
C ALA A 520 4.95 17.84 -19.54
N ILE A 521 6.16 17.41 -19.94
CA ILE A 521 7.22 18.30 -20.43
C ILE A 521 6.73 19.11 -21.64
N TYR A 522 6.19 18.42 -22.65
CA TYR A 522 5.68 19.05 -23.87
C TYR A 522 4.61 20.11 -23.58
N TRP A 523 3.65 19.82 -22.71
CA TRP A 523 2.60 20.76 -22.35
C TRP A 523 3.10 21.91 -21.46
N MET A 524 4.01 21.66 -20.52
CA MET A 524 4.59 22.71 -19.68
C MET A 524 5.40 23.74 -20.49
N VAL A 525 6.12 23.30 -21.52
CA VAL A 525 6.81 24.23 -22.43
C VAL A 525 5.83 25.11 -23.21
N ARG A 526 4.61 24.60 -23.47
CA ARG A 526 3.59 25.24 -24.31
C ARG A 526 2.49 25.95 -23.55
N LEU A 527 2.70 26.31 -22.28
CA LEU A 527 1.66 26.96 -21.45
C LEU A 527 1.09 28.26 -22.04
N GLY A 528 1.85 28.96 -22.87
CA GLY A 528 1.40 30.16 -23.60
C GLY A 528 0.64 29.90 -24.91
N ILE A 529 0.47 28.64 -25.31
CA ILE A 529 -0.17 28.24 -26.58
C ILE A 529 -1.40 27.36 -26.26
N ASP A 530 -1.20 26.06 -26.13
CA ASP A 530 -2.23 25.04 -25.90
C ASP A 530 -1.86 24.07 -24.76
N GLY A 531 -0.72 24.32 -24.11
CA GLY A 531 -0.18 23.46 -23.05
C GLY A 531 -1.10 23.37 -21.84
N LYS A 532 -1.75 24.47 -21.44
CA LYS A 532 -2.73 24.44 -20.33
C LYS A 532 -3.92 23.52 -20.63
N ASP A 533 -4.41 23.56 -21.87
CA ASP A 533 -5.51 22.71 -22.31
C ASP A 533 -5.09 21.22 -22.27
N GLY A 534 -3.93 20.90 -22.88
CA GLY A 534 -3.42 19.53 -22.91
C GLY A 534 -3.09 18.96 -21.53
N PHE A 535 -2.45 19.76 -20.67
CA PHE A 535 -2.10 19.38 -19.30
C PHE A 535 -3.35 19.08 -18.46
N CYS A 536 -4.40 19.90 -18.57
CA CYS A 536 -5.62 19.76 -17.77
C CYS A 536 -6.63 18.74 -18.31
N PHE A 537 -6.77 18.64 -19.62
CA PHE A 537 -7.90 17.94 -20.27
C PHE A 537 -7.45 16.81 -21.21
N GLY A 538 -6.14 16.70 -21.48
CA GLY A 538 -5.61 15.71 -22.42
C GLY A 538 -5.95 16.05 -23.86
N VAL A 539 -6.11 15.02 -24.69
CA VAL A 539 -6.40 15.14 -26.12
C VAL A 539 -7.67 14.41 -26.55
N ASP A 540 -8.19 14.80 -27.71
CA ASP A 540 -9.24 14.10 -28.45
C ASP A 540 -8.66 12.98 -29.34
N ASP A 541 -9.53 12.28 -30.07
CA ASP A 541 -9.15 11.18 -30.97
C ASP A 541 -8.25 11.63 -32.13
N ASN A 542 -8.21 12.94 -32.42
CA ASN A 542 -7.34 13.53 -33.43
C ASN A 542 -6.03 14.09 -32.82
N TRP A 543 -5.72 13.72 -31.57
CA TRP A 543 -4.54 14.17 -30.84
C TRP A 543 -4.47 15.70 -30.66
N LYS A 544 -5.62 16.38 -30.68
CA LYS A 544 -5.71 17.81 -30.41
C LYS A 544 -6.02 18.05 -28.94
N PRO A 545 -5.36 19.01 -28.26
CA PRO A 545 -5.70 19.37 -26.90
C PRO A 545 -7.18 19.75 -26.75
N ILE A 546 -7.87 19.14 -25.79
CA ILE A 546 -9.28 19.44 -25.52
C ILE A 546 -9.36 20.83 -24.89
N LYS A 547 -10.05 21.76 -25.54
CA LYS A 547 -10.20 23.13 -25.04
C LYS A 547 -11.04 23.17 -23.76
N ALA A 548 -10.69 24.07 -22.83
CA ALA A 548 -11.47 24.28 -21.60
C ALA A 548 -12.97 24.53 -21.86
N SER A 549 -13.32 25.18 -22.97
CA SER A 549 -14.72 25.44 -23.37
C SER A 549 -15.48 24.19 -23.84
N ALA A 550 -14.76 23.11 -24.19
CA ALA A 550 -15.30 21.84 -24.65
C ALA A 550 -15.17 20.73 -23.57
N ALA A 551 -14.68 21.07 -22.38
CA ALA A 551 -14.54 20.18 -21.24
C ALA A 551 -15.88 20.07 -20.50
N ASP A 552 -16.63 19.00 -20.76
CA ASP A 552 -17.88 18.66 -20.07
C ASP A 552 -17.78 17.30 -19.35
N GLU A 553 -18.67 17.08 -18.39
CA GLU A 553 -18.74 15.82 -17.60
C GLU A 553 -19.08 14.59 -18.47
N LYS A 554 -19.66 14.77 -19.67
CA LYS A 554 -19.95 13.65 -20.59
C LYS A 554 -18.69 13.16 -21.31
N ARG A 555 -17.67 14.02 -21.42
CA ARG A 555 -16.42 13.75 -22.15
C ARG A 555 -15.25 13.47 -21.23
N LEU A 556 -15.23 14.07 -20.04
CA LEU A 556 -14.08 14.03 -19.13
C LEU A 556 -14.50 13.66 -17.72
N PHE A 557 -13.82 12.66 -17.17
CA PHE A 557 -13.93 12.32 -15.76
C PHE A 557 -13.48 13.50 -14.88
N GLN A 558 -14.35 13.91 -13.95
CA GLN A 558 -14.15 15.02 -13.00
C GLN A 558 -13.84 16.36 -13.70
N ALA A 559 -14.66 16.72 -14.70
CA ALA A 559 -14.48 17.93 -15.48
C ALA A 559 -14.43 19.20 -14.61
N GLU A 560 -15.23 19.29 -13.55
CA GLU A 560 -15.22 20.43 -12.61
C GLU A 560 -13.84 20.63 -11.95
N LYS A 561 -13.19 19.56 -11.48
CA LYS A 561 -11.85 19.66 -10.88
C LYS A 561 -10.81 20.09 -11.90
N ARG A 562 -10.89 19.55 -13.12
CA ARG A 562 -10.00 19.94 -14.23
C ARG A 562 -10.16 21.42 -14.57
N GLN A 563 -11.39 21.92 -14.65
CA GLN A 563 -11.66 23.34 -14.87
C GLN A 563 -11.17 24.21 -13.72
N THR A 564 -11.32 23.75 -12.47
CA THR A 564 -10.82 24.44 -11.28
C THR A 564 -9.30 24.58 -11.35
N PHE A 565 -8.58 23.48 -11.61
CA PHE A 565 -7.14 23.51 -11.82
C PHE A 565 -6.74 24.43 -12.98
N PHE A 566 -7.44 24.36 -14.11
CA PHE A 566 -7.17 25.23 -15.27
C PHE A 566 -7.24 26.72 -14.90
N LYS A 567 -8.26 27.12 -14.15
CA LYS A 567 -8.51 28.52 -13.77
C LYS A 567 -7.61 29.00 -12.63
N GLN A 568 -7.36 28.15 -11.63
CA GLN A 568 -6.72 28.52 -10.36
C GLN A 568 -5.27 28.05 -10.26
N GLY A 569 -4.77 27.27 -11.22
CA GLY A 569 -3.39 26.82 -11.27
C GLY A 569 -2.42 28.00 -11.39
N ARG A 570 -1.34 27.97 -10.61
CA ARG A 570 -0.28 28.99 -10.65
C ARG A 570 0.66 28.76 -11.84
N TRP A 571 0.13 28.91 -13.06
CA TRP A 571 0.85 28.64 -14.31
C TRP A 571 2.17 29.42 -14.46
N ASP A 572 2.24 30.62 -13.91
CA ASP A 572 3.47 31.43 -13.96
C ASP A 572 4.61 30.80 -13.15
N ASP A 573 4.31 30.06 -12.08
CA ASP A 573 5.33 29.34 -11.32
C ASP A 573 5.91 28.16 -12.13
N PHE A 574 5.10 27.49 -12.96
CA PHE A 574 5.60 26.47 -13.89
C PHE A 574 6.55 27.09 -14.93
N VAL A 575 6.16 28.22 -15.53
CA VAL A 575 7.00 28.91 -16.52
C VAL A 575 8.29 29.41 -15.88
N ARG A 576 8.21 29.98 -14.67
CA ARG A 576 9.38 30.42 -13.91
C ARG A 576 10.32 29.25 -13.63
N LEU A 577 9.80 28.11 -13.15
CA LEU A 577 10.63 26.92 -12.92
C LEU A 577 11.37 26.47 -14.18
N LEU A 578 10.71 26.50 -15.35
CA LEU A 578 11.37 26.18 -16.63
C LEU A 578 12.45 27.21 -17.02
N LEU A 579 12.29 28.48 -16.66
CA LEU A 579 13.31 29.52 -16.85
C LEU A 579 14.48 29.31 -15.88
N ASP A 580 14.20 29.02 -14.61
CA ASP A 580 15.21 28.80 -13.56
C ASP A 580 16.05 27.55 -13.85
N ALA A 581 15.42 26.48 -14.36
CA ALA A 581 16.09 25.28 -14.86
C ALA A 581 16.84 25.48 -16.19
N ASN A 582 16.80 26.71 -16.75
CA ASN A 582 17.39 27.07 -18.03
C ASN A 582 16.90 26.19 -19.20
N LEU A 583 15.67 25.69 -19.12
CA LEU A 583 14.99 24.96 -20.20
C LEU A 583 14.32 25.93 -21.18
N LEU A 584 13.90 27.09 -20.67
CA LEU A 584 13.41 28.23 -21.44
C LEU A 584 14.30 29.44 -21.24
N GLN A 585 14.34 30.33 -22.23
CA GLN A 585 15.04 31.60 -22.18
C GLN A 585 14.14 32.71 -22.71
N ARG A 586 14.25 33.91 -22.13
CA ARG A 586 13.56 35.11 -22.63
C ARG A 586 14.41 35.76 -23.72
N GLY A 587 13.88 35.85 -24.95
CA GLY A 587 14.50 36.60 -26.04
C GLY A 587 14.38 38.12 -25.85
N ARG A 588 14.94 38.91 -26.78
CA ARG A 588 14.95 40.39 -26.73
C ARG A 588 13.56 41.05 -26.59
N TRP A 589 12.50 40.32 -26.95
CA TRP A 589 11.11 40.81 -26.92
C TRP A 589 10.24 40.10 -25.88
N GLY A 590 10.85 39.40 -24.91
CA GLY A 590 10.12 38.59 -23.93
C GLY A 590 9.55 37.28 -24.51
N VAL A 591 9.69 37.04 -25.81
CA VAL A 591 9.33 35.78 -26.46
C VAL A 591 10.18 34.65 -25.88
N LEU A 592 9.50 33.62 -25.37
CA LEU A 592 10.15 32.43 -24.83
C LEU A 592 10.79 31.62 -25.98
N LYS A 593 12.00 31.12 -25.73
CA LYS A 593 12.72 30.20 -26.60
C LYS A 593 13.14 28.98 -25.80
N VAL A 594 13.13 27.81 -26.41
CA VAL A 594 13.65 26.59 -25.77
C VAL A 594 15.18 26.64 -25.80
N ASN A 595 15.81 26.33 -24.65
CA ASN A 595 17.21 25.98 -24.61
C ASN A 595 17.36 24.53 -25.07
N GLU A 596 17.67 24.35 -26.36
CA GLU A 596 17.70 23.04 -27.02
C GLU A 596 18.59 22.03 -26.30
N LYS A 597 19.80 22.45 -25.89
CA LYS A 597 20.77 21.60 -25.18
C LYS A 597 20.16 21.07 -23.87
N ARG A 598 19.68 21.98 -23.02
CA ARG A 598 19.15 21.62 -21.70
C ARG A 598 17.86 20.79 -21.79
N MET A 599 16.98 21.12 -22.73
CA MET A 599 15.76 20.35 -22.99
C MET A 599 16.08 18.93 -23.49
N THR A 600 17.10 18.79 -24.33
CA THR A 600 17.59 17.50 -24.82
C THR A 600 18.07 16.61 -23.66
N ALA A 601 18.78 17.17 -22.69
CA ALA A 601 19.20 16.46 -21.49
C ALA A 601 18.00 16.00 -20.63
N LEU A 602 17.01 16.87 -20.41
CA LEU A 602 15.80 16.48 -19.68
C LEU A 602 15.04 15.34 -20.37
N LEU A 603 14.89 15.40 -21.70
CA LEU A 603 14.22 14.34 -22.46
C LEU A 603 14.98 13.01 -22.39
N ALA A 604 16.32 13.05 -22.40
CA ALA A 604 17.14 11.85 -22.20
C ALA A 604 16.96 11.28 -20.78
N LEU A 605 16.93 12.12 -19.75
CA LEU A 605 16.63 11.70 -18.37
C LEU A 605 15.27 10.99 -18.30
N THR A 606 14.22 11.59 -18.88
CA THR A 606 12.87 11.00 -18.87
C THR A 606 12.83 9.65 -19.58
N ALA A 607 13.64 9.44 -20.63
CA ALA A 607 13.72 8.15 -21.32
C ALA A 607 14.32 7.03 -20.46
N ILE A 608 15.26 7.35 -19.58
CA ILE A 608 16.02 6.37 -18.79
C ILE A 608 15.56 6.21 -17.34
N HIS A 609 14.89 7.22 -16.77
CA HIS A 609 14.56 7.29 -15.34
C HIS A 609 13.89 6.02 -14.80
N ASP A 610 12.82 5.58 -15.47
CA ASP A 610 11.95 4.52 -14.98
C ASP A 610 12.33 3.11 -15.48
N ILE A 611 13.34 2.97 -16.34
CA ILE A 611 13.67 1.66 -16.93
C ILE A 611 14.16 0.66 -15.87
N MET A 612 14.76 1.15 -14.78
CA MET A 612 15.22 0.29 -13.68
C MET A 612 14.10 -0.23 -12.79
N LYS A 613 12.84 0.17 -13.02
CA LYS A 613 11.68 -0.48 -12.38
C LYS A 613 11.42 -1.88 -12.96
N LEU A 614 12.02 -2.20 -14.12
CA LEU A 614 11.97 -3.50 -14.75
C LEU A 614 13.03 -4.40 -14.10
N ASP A 615 12.60 -5.36 -13.27
CA ASP A 615 13.52 -6.19 -12.49
C ASP A 615 14.63 -6.78 -13.36
N MET A 616 14.29 -7.32 -14.53
CA MET A 616 15.26 -7.94 -15.45
C MET A 616 16.43 -7.02 -15.86
N LEU A 617 16.28 -5.70 -15.73
CA LEU A 617 17.30 -4.72 -16.08
C LEU A 617 18.18 -4.32 -14.90
N LEU A 618 17.80 -4.64 -13.67
CA LEU A 618 18.53 -4.25 -12.46
C LEU A 618 19.98 -4.76 -12.47
N PRO A 619 20.96 -3.91 -12.10
CA PRO A 619 22.36 -4.27 -12.13
C PRO A 619 22.82 -5.03 -10.87
N GLU A 620 23.90 -5.79 -11.03
CA GLU A 620 24.74 -6.32 -9.96
C GLU A 620 26.00 -5.45 -9.77
N VAL A 621 26.34 -5.18 -8.51
CA VAL A 621 27.56 -4.44 -8.15
C VAL A 621 28.80 -5.24 -8.53
N GLN A 622 29.68 -4.64 -9.33
CA GLN A 622 30.92 -5.27 -9.76
C GLN A 622 31.98 -5.20 -8.66
N ALA A 623 32.87 -6.19 -8.61
CA ALA A 623 33.87 -6.31 -7.53
C ALA A 623 34.75 -5.07 -7.35
N HIS A 624 35.04 -4.32 -8.41
CA HIS A 624 35.87 -3.12 -8.39
C HIS A 624 35.11 -1.84 -8.03
N HIS A 625 33.77 -1.89 -7.92
CA HIS A 625 32.92 -0.77 -7.49
C HIS A 625 32.37 -0.96 -6.06
N ALA A 626 32.60 -2.13 -5.44
CA ALA A 626 32.12 -2.41 -4.10
C ALA A 626 32.99 -1.74 -3.01
N PRO A 627 32.38 -1.23 -1.91
CA PRO A 627 30.94 -1.09 -1.72
C PRO A 627 30.38 0.11 -2.48
N TYR A 628 29.16 -0.01 -3.01
CA TYR A 628 28.44 1.10 -3.65
C TYR A 628 27.16 1.39 -2.87
N HIS A 629 27.05 2.57 -2.24
CA HIS A 629 25.88 2.96 -1.43
C HIS A 629 25.42 1.90 -0.40
N GLY A 630 26.36 1.11 0.14
CA GLY A 630 26.08 0.04 1.10
C GLY A 630 25.89 -1.36 0.50
N TYR A 631 25.79 -1.48 -0.82
CA TYR A 631 25.76 -2.76 -1.54
C TYR A 631 27.19 -3.32 -1.73
N VAL A 632 27.36 -4.63 -1.52
CA VAL A 632 28.64 -5.32 -1.73
C VAL A 632 28.72 -5.95 -3.12
N ALA A 633 29.91 -6.45 -3.49
CA ALA A 633 30.11 -7.08 -4.79
C ALA A 633 29.19 -8.29 -5.01
N GLY A 634 28.52 -8.35 -6.16
CA GLY A 634 27.54 -9.37 -6.50
C GLY A 634 26.12 -9.07 -6.00
N ASP A 635 25.94 -8.06 -5.14
CA ASP A 635 24.59 -7.65 -4.74
C ASP A 635 23.85 -7.06 -5.94
N ARG A 636 22.60 -7.49 -6.10
CA ARG A 636 21.65 -6.87 -7.02
C ARG A 636 21.08 -5.61 -6.37
N ILE A 637 21.18 -4.48 -7.07
CA ILE A 637 20.63 -3.22 -6.58
C ILE A 637 19.12 -3.23 -6.82
N GLY A 638 18.33 -3.51 -5.77
CA GLY A 638 16.86 -3.58 -5.87
C GLY A 638 16.16 -2.22 -5.95
N ASP A 639 16.80 -1.17 -5.44
CA ASP A 639 16.29 0.20 -5.51
C ASP A 639 16.57 0.80 -6.89
N HIS A 640 15.51 1.17 -7.62
CA HIS A 640 15.61 1.61 -9.00
C HIS A 640 16.42 2.89 -9.20
N ASP A 641 16.36 3.85 -8.26
CA ASP A 641 17.11 5.10 -8.34
C ASP A 641 18.60 4.83 -8.13
N HIS A 642 18.96 4.03 -7.12
CA HIS A 642 20.33 3.59 -6.92
C HIS A 642 20.87 2.74 -8.08
N ALA A 643 20.02 1.89 -8.67
CA ALA A 643 20.37 1.07 -9.82
C ALA A 643 20.69 1.95 -11.03
N LEU A 644 19.86 2.96 -11.31
CA LEU A 644 20.10 3.90 -12.39
C LEU A 644 21.36 4.73 -12.14
N ALA A 645 21.53 5.26 -10.94
CA ALA A 645 22.74 5.99 -10.55
C ALA A 645 24.01 5.14 -10.74
N TYR A 646 23.98 3.87 -10.34
CA TYR A 646 25.11 2.95 -10.52
C TYR A 646 25.48 2.75 -12.00
N ILE A 647 24.48 2.61 -12.88
CA ILE A 647 24.72 2.52 -14.32
C ILE A 647 25.27 3.84 -14.87
N MET A 648 24.74 4.99 -14.46
CA MET A 648 25.22 6.30 -14.91
C MET A 648 26.68 6.57 -14.50
N ASP A 649 27.04 6.19 -13.28
CA ASP A 649 28.38 6.43 -12.73
C ASP A 649 29.45 5.51 -13.32
N HIS A 650 29.10 4.26 -13.59
CA HIS A 650 30.08 3.22 -13.88
C HIS A 650 29.97 2.60 -15.28
N PHE A 651 28.78 2.65 -15.89
CA PHE A 651 28.49 2.02 -17.18
C PHE A 651 27.65 2.92 -18.09
N PRO A 652 28.02 4.20 -18.29
CA PRO A 652 27.22 5.14 -19.07
C PRO A 652 26.99 4.64 -20.50
N GLU A 653 27.88 3.80 -21.05
CA GLU A 653 27.73 3.20 -22.37
C GLU A 653 26.52 2.28 -22.54
N LEU A 654 25.91 1.83 -21.44
CA LEU A 654 24.67 1.06 -21.46
C LEU A 654 23.43 1.92 -21.68
N LEU A 655 23.55 3.25 -21.62
CA LEU A 655 22.45 4.19 -21.76
C LEU A 655 22.76 5.15 -22.92
N PRO A 656 22.42 4.79 -24.18
CA PRO A 656 22.77 5.59 -25.37
C PRO A 656 22.42 7.08 -25.26
N SER A 657 21.25 7.40 -24.70
CA SER A 657 20.79 8.78 -24.53
C SER A 657 21.50 9.53 -23.41
N PHE A 658 22.10 8.84 -22.44
CA PHE A 658 22.90 9.48 -21.40
C PHE A 658 24.37 9.63 -21.82
N LYS A 659 24.96 8.58 -22.39
CA LYS A 659 26.38 8.51 -22.76
C LYS A 659 26.83 9.68 -23.63
N ASP A 660 26.01 9.99 -24.64
CA ASP A 660 26.34 10.95 -25.69
C ASP A 660 26.03 12.42 -25.29
N LEU A 661 25.47 12.65 -24.09
CA LEU A 661 25.39 13.98 -23.51
C LEU A 661 26.80 14.48 -23.14
N ASP A 662 26.97 15.80 -23.10
CA ASP A 662 28.22 16.37 -22.62
C ASP A 662 28.36 16.26 -21.10
N GLU A 663 29.59 16.44 -20.61
CA GLU A 663 29.93 16.27 -19.19
C GLU A 663 29.15 17.21 -18.24
N GLU A 664 28.71 18.37 -18.73
CA GLU A 664 27.93 19.30 -17.92
C GLU A 664 26.53 18.76 -17.70
N ASP A 665 25.85 18.36 -18.77
CA ASP A 665 24.50 17.81 -18.69
C ASP A 665 24.48 16.44 -18.01
N ARG A 666 25.48 15.57 -18.24
CA ARG A 666 25.55 14.28 -17.53
C ARG A 666 25.64 14.46 -16.02
N ARG A 667 26.45 15.41 -15.55
CA ARG A 667 26.55 15.73 -14.12
C ARG A 667 25.24 16.28 -13.56
N ALA A 668 24.55 17.14 -14.31
CA ALA A 668 23.24 17.63 -13.90
C ALA A 668 22.23 16.48 -13.75
N LEU A 669 22.25 15.50 -14.66
CA LEU A 669 21.37 14.33 -14.56
C LEU A 669 21.80 13.37 -13.44
N GLN A 670 23.09 13.14 -13.22
CA GLN A 670 23.57 12.34 -12.08
C GLN A 670 23.13 12.96 -10.76
N PHE A 671 23.15 14.29 -10.65
CA PHE A 671 22.61 15.00 -9.50
C PHE A 671 21.11 14.75 -9.31
N THR A 672 20.30 14.69 -10.38
CA THR A 672 18.86 14.40 -10.20
C THR A 672 18.59 12.98 -9.70
N GLN A 673 19.53 12.05 -9.92
CA GLN A 673 19.46 10.64 -9.50
C GLN A 673 20.22 10.34 -8.21
N CYS A 674 20.91 11.33 -7.62
CA CYS A 674 21.64 11.11 -6.39
C CYS A 674 20.67 10.97 -5.19
N ASN A 675 21.08 10.23 -4.17
CA ASN A 675 20.28 10.10 -2.95
C ASN A 675 20.38 11.40 -2.12
N LEU A 676 19.49 12.35 -2.45
CA LEU A 676 19.38 13.65 -1.78
C LEU A 676 18.82 13.52 -0.36
N CYS A 677 18.19 12.39 -0.01
CA CYS A 677 17.39 12.20 1.21
C CYS A 677 16.38 13.35 1.45
N PHE A 678 15.94 14.01 0.39
CA PHE A 678 15.07 15.18 0.47
C PHE A 678 13.62 14.79 0.28
N ASN A 679 12.84 14.92 1.35
CA ASN A 679 11.40 14.79 1.29
C ASN A 679 10.76 16.17 1.18
N HIS A 680 10.24 16.47 0.01
CA HIS A 680 9.67 17.77 -0.26
C HIS A 680 8.36 18.04 0.52
N GLY A 681 7.58 16.99 0.80
CA GLY A 681 6.39 17.10 1.65
C GLY A 681 6.74 17.55 3.07
N TRP A 682 7.82 17.01 3.64
CA TRP A 682 8.31 17.41 4.96
C TRP A 682 8.68 18.89 5.02
N PHE A 683 9.26 19.43 3.95
CA PHE A 683 9.57 20.85 3.84
C PHE A 683 8.32 21.71 3.68
N VAL A 684 7.47 21.39 2.71
CA VAL A 684 6.29 22.20 2.37
C VAL A 684 5.29 22.29 3.52
N GLN A 685 5.20 21.23 4.33
CA GLN A 685 4.33 21.20 5.51
C GLN A 685 5.06 21.64 6.78
N ALA A 686 6.34 22.00 6.68
CA ALA A 686 7.22 22.34 7.79
C ALA A 686 7.24 21.30 8.93
N GLU A 687 7.05 20.03 8.57
CA GLU A 687 6.96 18.90 9.49
C GLU A 687 8.30 18.54 10.11
N ALA A 688 9.37 18.66 9.31
CA ALA A 688 10.72 18.28 9.72
C ALA A 688 11.60 19.50 10.06
N PRO A 689 12.59 19.34 10.94
CA PRO A 689 13.59 20.37 11.19
C PRO A 689 14.53 20.51 9.96
N PRO A 690 15.17 21.68 9.77
CA PRO A 690 16.07 21.95 8.65
C PRO A 690 17.11 20.86 8.40
N GLY A 691 17.76 20.35 9.45
CA GLY A 691 18.81 19.35 9.33
C GLY A 691 18.33 18.01 8.77
N ALA A 692 17.10 17.61 9.10
CA ALA A 692 16.49 16.39 8.57
C ALA A 692 16.12 16.51 7.08
N ILE A 693 15.85 17.73 6.61
CA ILE A 693 15.41 18.00 5.24
C ILE A 693 16.61 18.26 4.32
N PHE A 694 17.51 19.15 4.74
CA PHE A 694 18.42 19.84 3.84
C PHE A 694 19.88 19.43 3.98
N THR A 695 20.32 18.86 5.10
CA THR A 695 21.76 18.63 5.32
C THR A 695 22.36 17.69 4.28
N GLN A 696 21.69 16.58 3.93
CA GLN A 696 22.17 15.68 2.89
C GLN A 696 22.09 16.32 1.50
N PHE A 697 20.99 17.02 1.19
CA PHE A 697 20.86 17.78 -0.06
C PHE A 697 22.01 18.78 -0.23
N ARG A 698 22.23 19.62 0.78
CA ARG A 698 23.27 20.66 0.79
C ARG A 698 24.66 20.03 0.73
N ARG A 699 24.87 18.89 1.40
CA ARG A 699 26.12 18.13 1.29
C ARG A 699 26.37 17.70 -0.15
N CYS A 700 25.38 17.20 -0.87
CA CYS A 700 25.51 16.86 -2.29
C CYS A 700 25.83 18.09 -3.15
N LEU A 701 25.26 19.26 -2.82
CA LEU A 701 25.57 20.51 -3.52
C LEU A 701 27.00 21.03 -3.27
N ILE A 702 27.53 20.90 -2.04
CA ILE A 702 28.79 21.53 -1.62
C ILE A 702 30.00 20.59 -1.77
N ASN A 703 29.88 19.33 -1.33
CA ASN A 703 31.04 18.46 -1.16
C ASN A 703 31.50 17.79 -2.45
N ASP A 704 30.65 17.71 -3.47
CA ASP A 704 31.09 17.23 -4.76
C ASP A 704 31.84 18.36 -5.50
N HIS A 705 33.05 18.65 -5.01
CA HIS A 705 33.97 19.67 -5.57
C HIS A 705 34.31 19.43 -7.06
N LYS A 706 33.97 18.26 -7.63
CA LYS A 706 34.08 17.98 -9.06
C LYS A 706 32.86 18.45 -9.85
N SER A 707 31.72 18.58 -9.20
CA SER A 707 30.46 19.06 -9.77
C SER A 707 30.29 20.54 -9.41
N LYS A 708 30.43 21.43 -10.40
CA LYS A 708 30.05 22.83 -10.25
C LYS A 708 28.52 22.92 -10.37
N LEU A 709 27.78 22.29 -9.46
CA LEU A 709 26.32 22.29 -9.50
C LEU A 709 25.82 23.73 -9.29
N SER A 710 24.93 24.14 -10.16
CA SER A 710 24.32 25.46 -10.19
C SER A 710 22.90 25.42 -9.64
N SER A 711 22.32 26.58 -9.33
CA SER A 711 20.88 26.67 -9.02
C SER A 711 20.01 26.13 -10.17
N GLN A 712 20.49 26.19 -11.40
CA GLN A 712 19.80 25.65 -12.58
C GLN A 712 19.73 24.11 -12.57
N ASP A 713 20.68 23.43 -11.92
CA ASP A 713 20.66 21.98 -11.75
C ASP A 713 19.65 21.56 -10.67
N VAL A 714 19.53 22.35 -9.60
CA VAL A 714 18.48 22.18 -8.58
C VAL A 714 17.10 22.41 -9.18
N ALA A 715 16.92 23.47 -9.97
CA ALA A 715 15.67 23.72 -10.68
C ALA A 715 15.36 22.61 -11.70
N LEU A 716 16.36 22.07 -12.41
CA LEU A 716 16.18 20.91 -13.30
C LEU A 716 15.68 19.68 -12.54
N TYR A 717 16.24 19.39 -11.36
CA TYR A 717 15.75 18.32 -10.48
C TYR A 717 14.26 18.50 -10.17
N PHE A 718 13.80 19.72 -9.86
CA PHE A 718 12.40 19.98 -9.60
C PHE A 718 11.50 19.89 -10.84
N VAL A 719 12.00 20.27 -12.03
CA VAL A 719 11.27 20.04 -13.28
C VAL A 719 11.07 18.55 -13.50
N HIS A 720 12.15 17.75 -13.38
CA HIS A 720 12.09 16.30 -13.50
C HIS A 720 11.07 15.70 -12.53
N TRP A 721 11.20 15.99 -11.24
CA TRP A 721 10.28 15.54 -10.18
C TRP A 721 8.82 15.90 -10.50
N LEU A 722 8.57 17.13 -10.94
CA LEU A 722 7.23 17.59 -11.28
C LEU A 722 6.68 16.82 -12.48
N THR A 723 7.48 16.60 -13.52
CA THR A 723 7.04 15.90 -14.74
C THR A 723 6.86 14.41 -14.54
N ASP A 724 7.71 13.75 -13.75
CA ASP A 724 7.54 12.35 -13.36
C ASP A 724 6.24 12.16 -12.58
N LEU A 725 5.99 13.04 -11.59
CA LEU A 725 4.76 12.99 -10.81
C LEU A 725 3.52 13.31 -11.67
N ALA A 726 3.61 14.23 -12.64
CA ALA A 726 2.54 14.50 -13.60
C ALA A 726 2.18 13.27 -14.43
N GLY A 727 3.19 12.46 -14.79
CA GLY A 727 3.06 11.19 -15.51
C GLY A 727 2.71 9.98 -14.64
N ALA A 728 2.50 10.13 -13.33
CA ALA A 728 2.32 8.99 -12.42
C ALA A 728 1.07 8.11 -12.68
N GLU A 729 0.11 8.61 -13.46
CA GLU A 729 -1.09 7.89 -13.88
C GLU A 729 -0.90 7.33 -15.31
N PRO A 730 -1.23 6.05 -15.57
CA PRO A 730 -0.99 5.39 -16.86
C PRO A 730 -2.04 5.77 -17.94
N THR A 731 -2.43 7.04 -17.98
CA THR A 731 -3.49 7.61 -18.84
C THR A 731 -2.99 8.87 -19.55
N PRO A 732 -1.86 8.82 -20.29
CA PRO A 732 -1.19 10.00 -20.83
C PRO A 732 -2.08 10.85 -21.75
N LEU A 733 -3.05 10.26 -22.46
CA LEU A 733 -3.96 11.03 -23.32
C LEU A 733 -5.06 11.76 -22.54
N GLY A 734 -5.22 11.48 -21.24
CA GLY A 734 -6.14 12.15 -20.31
C GLY A 734 -5.59 13.42 -19.67
N GLY A 735 -4.36 13.83 -20.00
CA GLY A 735 -3.68 14.94 -19.32
C GLY A 735 -2.93 14.48 -18.08
N SER A 736 -2.46 15.42 -17.27
CA SER A 736 -1.71 15.16 -16.03
C SER A 736 -2.65 14.87 -14.85
N GLU A 737 -3.38 13.76 -14.92
CA GLU A 737 -4.46 13.42 -13.97
C GLU A 737 -4.00 13.41 -12.52
N LYS A 738 -2.74 13.04 -12.26
CA LYS A 738 -2.18 13.06 -10.91
C LYS A 738 -2.37 14.43 -10.27
N PHE A 739 -1.96 15.51 -10.94
CA PHE A 739 -2.08 16.86 -10.41
C PHE A 739 -3.49 17.42 -10.51
N VAL A 740 -4.15 17.15 -11.62
CA VAL A 740 -5.39 17.86 -11.96
C VAL A 740 -6.58 17.30 -11.18
N ILE A 741 -6.57 16.00 -10.86
CA ILE A 741 -7.70 15.29 -10.23
C ILE A 741 -7.36 14.85 -8.80
N LYS A 742 -6.17 14.26 -8.63
CA LYS A 742 -5.81 13.49 -7.43
C LYS A 742 -4.96 14.26 -6.43
N PHE A 743 -4.30 15.34 -6.85
CA PHE A 743 -3.44 16.15 -6.00
C PHE A 743 -4.17 17.43 -5.58
N PRO A 744 -4.23 17.76 -4.28
CA PRO A 744 -4.86 19.00 -3.85
C PRO A 744 -4.12 20.23 -4.39
N LEU A 745 -4.83 21.09 -5.12
CA LEU A 745 -4.24 22.28 -5.73
C LEU A 745 -3.52 23.21 -4.73
N PRO A 746 -4.05 23.49 -3.52
CA PRO A 746 -3.33 24.32 -2.54
C PRO A 746 -1.99 23.72 -2.12
N VAL A 747 -1.92 22.39 -2.06
CA VAL A 747 -0.68 21.67 -1.76
C VAL A 747 0.28 21.83 -2.92
N LEU A 748 -0.13 21.58 -4.17
CA LEU A 748 0.73 21.75 -5.35
C LEU A 748 1.29 23.17 -5.45
N ASN A 749 0.45 24.18 -5.22
CA ASN A 749 0.89 25.58 -5.21
C ASN A 749 1.98 25.83 -4.15
N SER A 750 1.90 25.15 -3.00
CA SER A 750 2.92 25.26 -1.96
C SER A 750 4.23 24.56 -2.36
N PHE A 751 4.17 23.46 -3.11
CA PHE A 751 5.35 22.82 -3.71
C PHE A 751 6.00 23.74 -4.74
N LEU A 752 5.25 24.22 -5.74
CA LEU A 752 5.75 25.13 -6.77
C LEU A 752 6.37 26.39 -6.16
N ARG A 753 5.74 26.94 -5.11
CA ARG A 753 6.27 28.10 -4.40
C ARG A 753 7.57 27.82 -3.66
N SER A 754 7.76 26.59 -3.18
CA SER A 754 8.92 26.22 -2.39
C SER A 754 10.18 26.01 -3.23
N PHE A 755 10.08 25.79 -4.54
CA PHE A 755 11.22 25.50 -5.42
C PHE A 755 12.26 26.63 -5.40
N GLU A 756 11.82 27.89 -5.59
CA GLU A 756 12.69 29.08 -5.53
C GLU A 756 13.35 29.28 -4.16
N ILE A 757 12.81 28.66 -3.10
CA ILE A 757 13.35 28.75 -1.75
C ILE A 757 14.41 27.67 -1.55
N VAL A 758 14.18 26.44 -2.02
CA VAL A 758 15.18 25.36 -1.95
C VAL A 758 16.41 25.69 -2.79
N GLU A 759 16.25 26.37 -3.93
CA GLU A 759 17.37 26.85 -4.76
C GLU A 759 18.36 27.73 -3.98
N GLN A 760 17.90 28.43 -2.93
CA GLN A 760 18.75 29.27 -2.09
C GLN A 760 19.74 28.44 -1.26
N LEU A 761 19.59 27.12 -1.12
CA LEU A 761 20.59 26.27 -0.46
C LEU A 761 21.98 26.35 -1.10
N ALA A 762 22.06 26.78 -2.36
CA ALA A 762 23.33 27.04 -3.04
C ALA A 762 24.13 28.19 -2.41
N SER A 763 23.45 29.17 -1.78
CA SER A 763 24.07 30.38 -1.21
C SER A 763 23.77 30.62 0.27
N SER A 764 22.75 29.96 0.81
CA SER A 764 22.22 30.17 2.16
C SER A 764 22.35 28.88 2.98
N THR A 765 22.25 29.00 4.30
CA THR A 765 22.22 27.86 5.22
C THR A 765 20.87 27.16 5.24
N GLU A 766 20.83 25.91 5.68
CA GLU A 766 19.60 25.13 5.82
C GLU A 766 18.56 25.86 6.68
N THR A 767 19.01 26.50 7.76
CA THR A 767 18.13 27.21 8.69
C THR A 767 17.60 28.53 8.12
N GLU A 768 18.41 29.30 7.39
CA GLU A 768 17.97 30.51 6.71
C GLU A 768 16.93 30.22 5.61
N VAL A 769 17.12 29.13 4.86
CA VAL A 769 16.18 28.66 3.84
C VAL A 769 14.84 28.29 4.47
N MET A 770 14.85 27.52 5.56
CA MET A 770 13.63 27.17 6.28
C MET A 770 12.94 28.41 6.87
N GLU A 771 13.69 29.32 7.50
CA GLU A 771 13.14 30.55 8.08
C GLU A 771 12.46 31.42 7.02
N THR A 772 13.13 31.61 5.87
CA THR A 772 12.59 32.36 4.74
C THR A 772 11.29 31.74 4.24
N TYR A 773 11.26 30.40 4.10
CA TYR A 773 10.05 29.68 3.73
C TYR A 773 8.90 29.94 4.71
N LEU A 774 9.15 29.77 6.00
CA LEU A 774 8.15 29.95 7.06
C LEU A 774 7.55 31.37 7.04
N LYS A 775 8.39 32.40 6.89
CA LYS A 775 7.94 33.80 6.78
C LYS A 775 7.06 34.01 5.54
N ILE A 776 7.46 33.48 4.39
CA ILE A 776 6.66 33.59 3.15
C ILE A 776 5.31 32.89 3.32
N ARG A 777 5.30 31.68 3.89
CA ARG A 777 4.05 30.93 4.11
C ARG A 777 3.10 31.63 5.07
N TRP A 778 3.61 32.32 6.09
CA TRP A 778 2.80 33.15 6.98
C TRP A 778 2.12 34.31 6.22
N VAL A 779 2.90 35.06 5.42
CA VAL A 779 2.41 36.22 4.68
C VAL A 779 1.40 35.83 3.60
N GLU A 780 1.63 34.72 2.89
CA GLU A 780 0.78 34.26 1.79
C GLU A 780 -0.45 33.46 2.24
N HIS A 781 -0.60 33.19 3.54
CA HIS A 781 -1.72 32.40 4.02
C HIS A 781 -3.05 33.15 3.85
N THR A 782 -4.07 32.42 3.38
CA THR A 782 -5.43 32.94 3.21
C THR A 782 -6.39 32.07 4.04
N PRO A 783 -7.15 32.65 4.98
CA PRO A 783 -7.15 34.06 5.38
C PRO A 783 -5.84 34.48 6.05
N SER A 784 -5.53 35.78 6.04
CA SER A 784 -4.33 36.29 6.71
C SER A 784 -4.39 36.01 8.21
N PRO A 785 -3.35 35.39 8.80
CA PRO A 785 -3.28 35.10 10.24
C PRO A 785 -2.94 36.35 11.09
N GLY A 786 -2.69 37.51 10.47
CA GLY A 786 -2.27 38.74 11.13
C GLY A 786 -0.77 39.04 10.96
N PRO A 787 -0.18 39.93 11.79
CA PRO A 787 1.23 40.28 11.69
C PRO A 787 2.14 39.06 11.92
N MET A 788 3.34 39.10 11.35
CA MET A 788 4.36 38.06 11.56
C MET A 788 4.59 37.83 13.06
N PRO A 789 4.58 36.58 13.56
CA PRO A 789 4.81 36.32 14.96
C PRO A 789 6.26 36.66 15.31
N THR A 790 6.47 37.19 16.51
CA THR A 790 7.78 37.47 17.10
C THR A 790 7.90 36.77 18.44
N GLY A 791 9.12 36.69 18.98
CA GLY A 791 9.41 36.09 20.28
C GLY A 791 9.52 34.57 20.26
N PRO A 792 9.59 33.92 21.44
CA PRO A 792 9.99 32.53 21.59
C PRO A 792 9.12 31.50 20.85
N SER A 793 7.85 31.81 20.61
CA SER A 793 6.91 30.89 19.96
C SER A 793 6.81 31.05 18.44
N ALA A 794 7.51 32.02 17.84
CA ALA A 794 7.25 32.43 16.47
C ALA A 794 7.50 31.31 15.44
N VAL A 795 8.62 30.58 15.56
CA VAL A 795 8.89 29.41 14.70
C VAL A 795 7.82 28.33 14.84
N ALA A 796 7.42 27.98 16.07
CA ALA A 796 6.38 26.99 16.29
C ALA A 796 5.04 27.38 15.64
N ARG A 797 4.62 28.65 15.79
CA ARG A 797 3.39 29.17 15.16
C ARG A 797 3.46 29.09 13.64
N MET A 798 4.58 29.49 13.02
CA MET A 798 4.75 29.41 11.56
C MET A 798 4.76 27.96 11.06
N ARG A 799 5.40 27.03 11.78
CA ARG A 799 5.40 25.60 11.45
C ARG A 799 4.00 25.00 11.59
N LEU A 800 3.30 25.27 12.69
CA LEU A 800 1.93 24.82 12.91
C LEU A 800 0.96 25.32 11.84
N LEU A 801 1.11 26.56 11.36
CA LEU A 801 0.35 27.08 10.23
C LEU A 801 0.55 26.22 8.98
N CYS A 802 1.79 25.87 8.64
CA CYS A 802 2.10 25.05 7.48
C CYS A 802 1.57 23.61 7.63
N MET A 803 1.70 23.02 8.82
CA MET A 803 1.23 21.66 9.11
C MET A 803 -0.30 21.55 9.06
N ALA A 804 -1.02 22.52 9.63
CA ALA A 804 -2.48 22.49 9.77
C ALA A 804 -3.24 22.86 8.48
N GLN A 805 -2.59 23.56 7.54
CA GLN A 805 -3.16 23.97 6.25
C GLN A 805 -4.53 24.65 6.40
N MET A 806 -5.62 24.01 5.93
CA MET A 806 -6.98 24.56 5.99
C MET A 806 -7.48 24.78 7.43
N ASN A 807 -6.88 24.11 8.42
CA ASN A 807 -7.21 24.29 9.84
C ASN A 807 -6.29 25.29 10.55
N ALA A 808 -5.38 25.98 9.85
CA ALA A 808 -4.35 26.81 10.46
C ALA A 808 -4.91 27.85 11.44
N THR A 809 -5.96 28.60 11.07
CA THR A 809 -6.57 29.58 11.99
C THR A 809 -7.05 28.95 13.30
N ARG A 810 -7.71 27.78 13.23
CA ARG A 810 -8.23 27.06 14.41
C ARG A 810 -7.08 26.52 15.27
N VAL A 811 -6.04 25.99 14.63
CA VAL A 811 -4.86 25.47 15.33
C VAL A 811 -4.07 26.60 15.99
N LEU A 812 -3.92 27.75 15.34
CA LEU A 812 -3.24 28.91 15.93
C LEU A 812 -4.03 29.48 17.12
N GLN A 813 -5.36 29.56 17.04
CA GLN A 813 -6.19 29.91 18.21
C GLN A 813 -6.01 28.91 19.35
N GLY A 814 -6.05 27.62 19.03
CA GLY A 814 -5.80 26.58 20.02
C GLY A 814 -4.41 26.64 20.64
N PHE A 815 -3.40 27.11 19.89
CA PHE A 815 -2.06 27.34 20.42
C PHE A 815 -2.05 28.47 21.44
N GLU A 816 -2.80 29.56 21.23
CA GLU A 816 -2.91 30.66 22.21
C GLU A 816 -3.65 30.25 23.49
N GLU A 817 -4.57 29.29 23.41
CA GLU A 817 -5.34 28.76 24.55
C GLU A 817 -4.60 27.64 25.32
N LEU A 818 -3.50 27.13 24.76
CA LEU A 818 -2.71 26.05 25.34
C LEU A 818 -2.05 26.50 26.66
N CYS A 819 -1.80 25.56 27.58
CA CYS A 819 -1.11 25.91 28.83
C CYS A 819 0.36 26.30 28.55
N ASP A 820 0.95 27.14 29.41
CA ASP A 820 2.29 27.68 29.18
C ASP A 820 3.35 26.58 29.04
N THR A 821 3.22 25.49 29.81
CA THR A 821 4.13 24.33 29.74
C THR A 821 4.04 23.59 28.40
N ASP A 822 2.85 23.41 27.83
CA ASP A 822 2.70 22.80 26.49
C ASP A 822 3.21 23.75 25.40
N LYS A 823 2.92 25.06 25.51
CA LYS A 823 3.41 26.08 24.57
C LYS A 823 4.93 26.12 24.54
N GLU A 824 5.56 26.08 25.71
CA GLU A 824 7.01 26.07 25.86
C GLU A 824 7.62 24.85 25.18
N VAL A 825 7.10 23.64 25.44
CA VAL A 825 7.58 22.40 24.80
C VAL A 825 7.51 22.51 23.28
N LEU A 826 6.37 22.92 22.72
CA LEU A 826 6.23 23.08 21.28
C LEU A 826 7.18 24.16 20.74
N SER A 827 7.32 25.28 21.43
CA SER A 827 8.18 26.40 21.04
C SER A 827 9.65 26.01 21.00
N VAL A 828 10.13 25.27 22.01
CA VAL A 828 11.50 24.79 22.12
C VAL A 828 11.79 23.73 21.08
N GLU A 829 10.98 22.67 21.03
CA GLU A 829 11.28 21.50 20.20
C GLU A 829 11.12 21.79 18.70
N MET A 830 10.15 22.62 18.31
CA MET A 830 9.99 23.03 16.91
C MET A 830 11.05 24.04 16.45
N SER A 831 11.77 24.68 17.37
CA SER A 831 12.84 25.65 17.07
C SER A 831 14.22 25.01 16.92
N ARG A 832 14.40 23.73 17.29
CA ARG A 832 15.68 23.03 17.11
C ARG A 832 15.93 22.77 15.62
N SER A 833 17.07 23.24 15.13
CA SER A 833 17.41 23.19 13.69
C SER A 833 17.82 21.79 13.21
N GLY A 834 18.48 21.01 14.08
CA GLY A 834 19.15 19.76 13.68
C GLY A 834 20.44 19.99 12.88
N CYS A 835 20.94 21.23 12.83
CA CYS A 835 22.12 21.63 12.08
C CYS A 835 23.24 22.08 13.03
N VAL A 836 24.48 21.66 12.77
CA VAL A 836 25.65 22.11 13.55
C VAL A 836 25.87 23.60 13.37
N GLY A 837 25.92 24.35 14.47
CA GLY A 837 26.27 25.77 14.45
C GLY A 837 25.26 26.69 13.76
N GLN A 838 24.03 26.21 13.51
CA GLN A 838 22.97 27.01 12.92
C GLN A 838 21.74 27.06 13.83
N THR A 839 21.17 28.24 13.97
CA THR A 839 19.92 28.51 14.68
C THR A 839 19.08 29.48 13.85
N TYR A 840 17.77 29.50 14.09
CA TYR A 840 16.93 30.57 13.56
C TYR A 840 17.31 31.91 14.17
N SER A 841 16.79 33.01 13.60
CA SER A 841 17.01 34.35 14.12
C SER A 841 16.62 34.47 15.59
N LYS A 842 17.47 35.12 16.39
CA LYS A 842 17.38 35.18 17.86
C LYS A 842 16.05 35.75 18.37
N ASP A 843 15.41 36.62 17.59
CA ASP A 843 14.15 37.30 17.93
C ASP A 843 12.90 36.43 17.71
N ILE A 844 13.02 35.24 17.12
CA ILE A 844 11.89 34.35 16.79
C ILE A 844 11.97 32.96 17.44
N ILE A 845 12.93 32.72 18.33
CA ILE A 845 13.12 31.44 19.04
C ILE A 845 13.38 31.64 20.54
N PRO A 846 13.21 30.59 21.37
CA PRO A 846 13.58 30.65 22.78
C PRO A 846 15.10 30.87 22.94
N LEU A 847 15.48 31.73 23.88
CA LEU A 847 16.89 32.03 24.18
C LEU A 847 17.69 30.77 24.52
N GLU A 848 17.08 29.81 25.21
CA GLU A 848 17.75 28.54 25.53
C GLU A 848 18.12 27.70 24.32
N VAL A 849 17.32 27.72 23.24
CA VAL A 849 17.63 27.00 21.99
C VAL A 849 18.75 27.70 21.24
N HIS A 850 18.76 29.04 21.26
CA HIS A 850 19.81 29.86 20.66
C HIS A 850 21.16 29.69 21.38
N ASP A 851 21.15 29.82 22.72
CA ASP A 851 22.37 29.85 23.53
C ASP A 851 22.94 28.44 23.79
N LYS A 852 22.08 27.41 23.73
CA LYS A 852 22.46 26.00 23.90
C LYS A 852 21.83 25.12 22.82
N PRO A 853 22.42 25.09 21.60
CA PRO A 853 21.92 24.27 20.51
C PRO A 853 22.21 22.78 20.77
N ASP A 854 21.30 22.14 21.50
CA ASP A 854 21.32 20.71 21.78
C ASP A 854 20.43 19.92 20.80
N GLY A 855 20.75 18.65 20.57
CA GLY A 855 19.93 17.72 19.78
C GLY A 855 19.61 16.42 20.52
N PRO A 856 19.05 15.40 19.82
CA PRO A 856 18.62 15.47 18.43
C PRO A 856 17.42 16.40 18.25
N ALA A 857 17.22 16.89 17.02
CA ALA A 857 15.97 17.51 16.61
C ALA A 857 14.93 16.44 16.23
N PHE A 858 13.65 16.74 16.37
CA PHE A 858 12.59 15.75 16.13
C PHE A 858 11.78 16.07 14.87
N LEU A 859 11.54 15.04 14.07
CA LEU A 859 10.56 15.00 12.99
C LEU A 859 9.38 14.17 13.48
N ILE A 860 8.23 14.78 13.70
CA ILE A 860 7.00 14.06 14.10
C ILE A 860 6.26 13.62 12.84
N TYR A 861 6.51 12.39 12.39
CA TYR A 861 6.01 11.89 11.11
C TYR A 861 4.51 11.59 11.18
N TYR A 862 3.76 12.20 10.26
CA TYR A 862 2.31 12.40 10.23
C TYR A 862 1.77 13.51 11.13
N GLY A 863 2.63 14.42 11.62
CA GLY A 863 2.19 15.62 12.33
C GLY A 863 1.17 16.47 11.56
N PRO A 864 1.38 16.78 10.26
CA PRO A 864 0.42 17.50 9.43
C PRO A 864 -0.91 16.77 9.30
N ALA A 865 -0.89 15.46 9.02
CA ALA A 865 -2.11 14.66 8.91
C ALA A 865 -2.92 14.66 10.22
N PHE A 866 -2.23 14.55 11.36
CA PHE A 866 -2.84 14.62 12.68
C PHE A 866 -3.53 15.96 12.97
N LEU A 867 -2.93 17.09 12.55
CA LEU A 867 -3.51 18.43 12.70
C LEU A 867 -4.56 18.79 11.63
N GLN A 868 -4.53 18.12 10.47
CA GLN A 868 -5.54 18.29 9.42
C GLN A 868 -6.82 17.48 9.72
N SER A 869 -6.68 16.35 10.43
CA SER A 869 -7.78 15.47 10.82
C SER A 869 -8.45 15.87 12.15
N LEU A 870 -8.69 17.16 12.39
CA LEU A 870 -9.32 17.62 13.65
C LEU A 870 -10.71 17.03 13.88
N GLY A 871 -11.52 16.89 12.82
CA GLY A 871 -12.93 16.50 12.96
C GLY A 871 -13.67 17.40 13.96
N SER A 872 -14.26 16.78 14.99
CA SER A 872 -14.92 17.46 16.11
C SER A 872 -14.00 17.78 17.30
N ASP A 873 -12.72 17.39 17.24
CA ASP A 873 -11.82 17.58 18.38
C ASP A 873 -11.42 19.05 18.57
N SER A 874 -11.11 19.39 19.82
CA SER A 874 -10.54 20.69 20.18
C SER A 874 -9.11 20.81 19.63
N PRO A 875 -8.78 21.91 18.91
CA PRO A 875 -7.41 22.17 18.49
C PRO A 875 -6.42 22.25 19.66
N VAL A 876 -6.84 22.79 20.82
CA VAL A 876 -6.04 22.87 22.06
C VAL A 876 -5.62 21.48 22.51
N GLN A 877 -6.58 20.54 22.59
CA GLN A 877 -6.29 19.19 23.06
C GLN A 877 -5.42 18.41 22.07
N ARG A 878 -5.60 18.61 20.76
CA ARG A 878 -4.74 18.03 19.73
C ARG A 878 -3.30 18.54 19.85
N LEU A 879 -3.11 19.84 20.08
CA LEU A 879 -1.79 20.41 20.31
C LEU A 879 -1.16 19.92 21.62
N ALA A 880 -1.95 19.70 22.66
CA ALA A 880 -1.47 19.14 23.92
C ALA A 880 -1.01 17.67 23.76
N VAL A 881 -1.73 16.86 22.96
CA VAL A 881 -1.24 15.53 22.54
C VAL A 881 0.11 15.65 21.82
N LEU A 882 0.23 16.60 20.88
CA LEU A 882 1.49 16.80 20.15
C LEU A 882 2.63 17.22 21.09
N ALA A 883 2.37 18.10 22.06
CA ALA A 883 3.34 18.47 23.10
C ALA A 883 3.77 17.26 23.93
N GLU A 884 2.83 16.38 24.29
CA GLU A 884 3.11 15.15 25.02
C GLU A 884 3.99 14.19 24.21
N VAL A 885 3.77 14.08 22.89
CA VAL A 885 4.66 13.31 22.00
C VAL A 885 6.09 13.86 22.02
N TYR A 886 6.25 15.18 21.97
CA TYR A 886 7.57 15.82 22.07
C TYR A 886 8.24 15.59 23.42
N ARG A 887 7.50 15.68 24.54
CA ARG A 887 8.04 15.33 25.87
C ARG A 887 8.50 13.89 25.93
N ALA A 888 7.67 12.98 25.43
CA ALA A 888 7.98 11.57 25.44
C ALA A 888 9.23 11.27 24.60
N ALA A 889 9.36 11.90 23.43
CA ALA A 889 10.55 11.81 22.60
C ALA A 889 11.78 12.39 23.32
N ARG A 890 11.66 13.55 23.97
CA ARG A 890 12.77 14.16 24.73
C ARG A 890 13.20 13.32 25.94
N ALA A 891 12.28 12.59 26.58
CA ALA A 891 12.61 11.64 27.63
C ALA A 891 13.43 10.43 27.11
N VAL A 892 13.11 9.94 25.91
CA VAL A 892 13.84 8.85 25.25
C VAL A 892 15.19 9.33 24.67
N TRP A 893 15.25 10.57 24.17
CA TRP A 893 16.45 11.22 23.65
C TRP A 893 16.73 12.54 24.37
N PRO A 894 17.38 12.50 25.56
CA PRO A 894 17.75 13.70 26.30
C PRO A 894 18.59 14.68 25.46
N PRO A 895 18.50 16.00 25.75
CA PRO A 895 19.22 17.01 24.98
C PRO A 895 20.74 16.81 25.13
N CYS A 896 21.45 16.81 24.01
CA CYS A 896 22.88 16.58 23.95
C CYS A 896 23.53 17.37 22.81
N VAL A 897 24.56 18.16 23.13
CA VAL A 897 25.38 18.91 22.14
C VAL A 897 25.93 17.98 21.06
N ALA A 898 26.40 16.79 21.41
CA ALA A 898 26.95 15.82 20.46
C ALA A 898 25.92 15.28 19.46
N LYS A 899 24.62 15.51 19.71
CA LYS A 899 23.51 15.11 18.84
C LYS A 899 22.88 16.29 18.11
N VAL A 900 23.46 17.50 18.16
CA VAL A 900 22.94 18.70 17.47
C VAL A 900 22.75 18.50 15.97
N ALA A 901 23.65 17.73 15.34
CA ALA A 901 23.64 17.41 13.91
C ALA A 901 22.71 16.25 13.51
N SER A 902 21.97 15.70 14.48
CA SER A 902 21.18 14.49 14.27
C SER A 902 19.69 14.77 14.42
N SER A 903 18.89 13.99 13.72
CA SER A 903 17.44 14.06 13.77
C SER A 903 16.86 12.68 14.07
N VAL A 904 15.75 12.65 14.79
CA VAL A 904 15.01 11.43 15.11
C VAL A 904 13.60 11.54 14.53
N ILE A 905 13.16 10.47 13.87
CA ILE A 905 11.80 10.35 13.33
C ILE A 905 10.91 9.70 14.40
N VAL A 906 9.88 10.42 14.82
CA VAL A 906 8.86 9.90 15.74
C VAL A 906 7.58 9.68 14.95
N ARG A 907 7.23 8.41 14.73
CA ARG A 907 6.07 8.03 13.93
C ARG A 907 4.80 8.00 14.77
N ILE A 908 3.80 8.77 14.33
CA ILE A 908 2.50 8.87 14.99
C ILE A 908 1.36 8.27 14.13
N ASP A 909 1.70 7.36 13.21
CA ASP A 909 0.73 6.79 12.26
C ASP A 909 -0.46 6.07 12.92
N THR A 910 -0.26 5.47 14.10
CA THR A 910 -1.32 4.80 14.85
C THR A 910 -2.36 5.75 15.43
N ILE A 911 -2.01 7.04 15.61
CA ILE A 911 -2.89 8.02 16.25
C ILE A 911 -3.34 9.15 15.31
N LYS A 912 -2.74 9.28 14.11
CA LYS A 912 -2.99 10.40 13.18
C LYS A 912 -4.47 10.61 12.80
N ASN A 913 -5.25 9.52 12.72
CA ASN A 913 -6.66 9.54 12.32
C ASN A 913 -7.65 9.28 13.48
N LEU A 914 -7.16 9.00 14.69
CA LEU A 914 -8.03 8.73 15.84
C LEU A 914 -8.56 10.05 16.40
N SER A 915 -9.81 10.07 16.87
CA SER A 915 -10.33 11.18 17.69
C SER A 915 -9.72 11.13 19.09
N LEU A 916 -9.72 12.26 19.80
CA LEU A 916 -9.25 12.31 21.18
C LEU A 916 -10.05 11.36 22.08
N SER A 917 -11.37 11.28 21.87
CA SER A 917 -12.24 10.34 22.59
C SER A 917 -11.77 8.88 22.40
N ALA A 918 -11.45 8.49 21.16
CA ALA A 918 -10.93 7.16 20.85
C ALA A 918 -9.57 6.90 21.51
N MET A 919 -8.69 7.91 21.59
CA MET A 919 -7.42 7.78 22.30
C MET A 919 -7.61 7.58 23.81
N LEU A 920 -8.53 8.33 24.42
CA LEU A 920 -8.84 8.24 25.86
C LEU A 920 -9.57 6.93 26.21
N GLU A 921 -10.40 6.40 25.31
CA GLU A 921 -11.08 5.12 25.49
C GLU A 921 -10.08 3.94 25.61
N VAL A 922 -8.90 4.05 25.01
CA VAL A 922 -7.83 3.04 25.19
C VAL A 922 -7.39 2.98 26.66
N ALA A 923 -7.21 4.14 27.29
CA ALA A 923 -6.85 4.22 28.70
C ALA A 923 -7.95 3.69 29.61
N SER A 924 -9.22 3.99 29.32
CA SER A 924 -10.35 3.47 30.10
C SER A 924 -10.51 1.95 30.01
N LYS A 925 -10.04 1.33 28.92
CA LYS A 925 -9.96 -0.14 28.74
C LYS A 925 -8.75 -0.78 29.42
N GLY A 926 -7.91 -0.01 30.09
CA GLY A 926 -6.72 -0.51 30.79
C GLY A 926 -5.50 -0.76 29.91
N ASP A 927 -5.56 -0.38 28.64
CA ASP A 927 -4.41 -0.29 27.75
C ASP A 927 -3.76 1.09 27.86
N VAL A 928 -2.55 1.25 27.34
CA VAL A 928 -1.82 2.52 27.34
C VAL A 928 -1.27 2.85 25.97
N TRP A 929 -1.05 4.14 25.72
CA TRP A 929 -0.26 4.61 24.59
C TRP A 929 1.19 4.72 25.03
N ILE A 930 2.10 4.17 24.24
CA ILE A 930 3.54 4.26 24.50
C ILE A 930 4.29 4.70 23.27
N LEU A 931 5.38 5.42 23.49
CA LEU A 931 6.43 5.66 22.52
C LEU A 931 7.51 4.59 22.71
N VAL A 932 7.81 3.81 21.68
CA VAL A 932 8.82 2.76 21.69
C VAL A 932 10.00 3.19 20.83
N LYS A 933 11.20 3.22 21.42
CA LYS A 933 12.45 3.40 20.66
C LYS A 933 12.72 2.15 19.84
N HIS A 934 12.67 2.26 18.52
CA HIS A 934 12.95 1.13 17.62
C HIS A 934 14.44 1.04 17.29
N ASN A 935 15.07 2.18 17.01
CA ASN A 935 16.51 2.31 16.83
C ASN A 935 16.97 3.72 17.28
N GLU A 936 18.22 4.09 17.02
CA GLU A 936 18.76 5.40 17.45
C GLU A 936 18.12 6.60 16.75
N ASN A 937 17.51 6.39 15.58
CA ASN A 937 16.96 7.44 14.71
C ASN A 937 15.45 7.35 14.53
N GLU A 938 14.77 6.36 15.12
CA GLU A 938 13.34 6.13 14.90
C GLU A 938 12.61 5.62 16.16
N ALA A 939 11.40 6.16 16.35
CA ALA A 939 10.45 5.79 17.38
C ALA A 939 9.05 5.59 16.80
N PHE A 940 8.22 4.78 17.46
CA PHE A 940 6.83 4.56 17.08
C PHE A 940 5.92 4.77 18.28
N ILE A 941 4.80 5.47 18.07
CA ILE A 941 3.68 5.40 19.01
C ILE A 941 2.90 4.14 18.72
N GLU A 942 2.55 3.38 19.76
CA GLU A 942 1.63 2.26 19.63
C GLU A 942 0.78 2.06 20.89
N ARG A 943 -0.39 1.44 20.67
CA ARG A 943 -1.24 0.95 21.75
C ARG A 943 -0.61 -0.32 22.32
N SER A 944 -0.47 -0.36 23.64
CA SER A 944 0.12 -1.48 24.36
C SER A 944 -0.73 -1.88 25.55
N SER A 945 -1.05 -3.17 25.66
CA SER A 945 -1.65 -3.71 26.87
C SER A 945 -0.61 -3.81 27.99
N LYS A 946 -1.04 -3.87 29.25
CA LYS A 946 -0.14 -4.07 30.40
C LYS A 946 0.81 -5.26 30.21
N ARG A 947 0.34 -6.34 29.59
CA ARG A 947 1.16 -7.53 29.29
C ARG A 947 2.24 -7.24 28.25
N LYS A 948 1.89 -6.54 27.17
CA LYS A 948 2.85 -6.17 26.11
C LYS A 948 3.86 -5.14 26.63
N LEU A 949 3.40 -4.18 27.42
CA LEU A 949 4.25 -3.22 28.14
C LEU A 949 5.30 -3.92 29.01
N ASN A 950 4.89 -4.86 29.86
CA ASN A 950 5.80 -5.62 30.71
C ASN A 950 6.83 -6.41 29.88
N LYS A 951 6.45 -6.90 28.69
CA LYS A 951 7.38 -7.57 27.78
C LYS A 951 8.45 -6.61 27.26
N PHE A 952 8.10 -5.38 26.89
CA PHE A 952 9.08 -4.39 26.46
C PHE A 952 10.06 -4.03 27.56
N ILE A 953 9.57 -3.83 28.78
CA ILE A 953 10.40 -3.59 29.96
C ILE A 953 11.33 -4.77 30.21
N THR A 954 10.81 -6.00 30.18
CA THR A 954 11.61 -7.22 30.39
C THR A 954 12.68 -7.41 29.32
N ASN A 955 12.41 -6.99 28.09
CA ASN A 955 13.34 -7.04 26.97
C ASN A 955 14.37 -5.89 26.97
N GLY A 956 14.34 -5.00 27.96
CA GLY A 956 15.23 -3.83 28.02
C GLY A 956 14.97 -2.80 26.92
N GLN A 957 13.79 -2.79 26.31
CA GLN A 957 13.45 -1.78 25.32
C GLN A 957 13.18 -0.44 26.00
N ILE A 958 13.71 0.64 25.41
CA ILE A 958 13.49 1.99 25.90
C ILE A 958 12.10 2.42 25.44
N ILE A 959 11.23 2.70 26.40
CA ILE A 959 9.85 3.09 26.18
C ILE A 959 9.49 4.30 27.04
N GLN A 960 8.49 5.06 26.61
CA GLN A 960 7.90 6.14 27.39
C GLN A 960 6.37 6.06 27.28
N ILE A 961 5.68 6.07 28.43
CA ILE A 961 4.22 6.11 28.47
C ILE A 961 3.77 7.53 28.14
N LEU A 962 2.78 7.64 27.26
CA LEU A 962 2.15 8.91 26.87
C LEU A 962 0.95 9.17 27.79
N ASP A 963 0.96 10.29 28.52
CA ASP A 963 -0.15 10.65 29.40
C ASP A 963 -1.15 11.58 28.71
N PHE A 964 -2.17 10.99 28.08
CA PHE A 964 -3.29 11.75 27.53
C PHE A 964 -4.39 12.06 28.56
N SER A 965 -4.31 11.52 29.78
CA SER A 965 -5.37 11.68 30.79
C SER A 965 -5.42 13.08 31.38
N SER A 966 -4.26 13.74 31.46
CA SER A 966 -4.12 15.16 31.84
C SER A 966 -4.82 16.12 30.87
N LEU A 967 -5.21 15.66 29.68
CA LEU A 967 -5.84 16.47 28.63
C LEU A 967 -7.37 16.62 28.80
N SER A 968 -7.96 16.02 29.82
CA SER A 968 -9.36 16.27 30.15
C SER A 968 -9.49 17.71 30.66
N VAL A 969 -10.12 18.57 29.85
CA VAL A 969 -10.42 19.95 30.26
C VAL A 969 -11.17 19.87 31.60
N PRO A 970 -10.75 20.60 32.65
CA PRO A 970 -11.56 20.71 33.86
C PRO A 970 -12.93 21.25 33.42
N LYS A 971 -13.98 20.46 33.63
CA LYS A 971 -15.36 20.88 33.33
C LYS A 971 -15.57 22.24 34.00
N ARG A 972 -15.66 23.31 33.18
CA ARG A 972 -16.00 24.65 33.65
C ARG A 972 -17.43 24.69 34.12
#